data_AF-A0A9X2F7K2-F1
#
_entry.id   AF-A0A9X2F7K2-F1
#
_cell.length_a   1.000
_cell.length_b   1.000
_cell.length_c   1.000
_cell.angle_alpha   90.00
_cell.angle_beta   90.00
_cell.angle_gamma   90.00
#
_symmetry.space_group_name_H-M   'P 1'
#
loop_
_entity.id
_entity.type
_entity.pdbx_description
1 polymer ?
#
loop_
_entity_poly.entity_id
_entity_poly.type
_entity_poly.pdbx_seq_one_letter_code
_entity_poly.pdbx_strand_id
1 'polypeptide(L)'
;MDDAQRIQQLRDEIREHDRQYYVDAKPTISDRQYDRLLEELKQLEAANPELITPDSPTQRVGGEPIEGFEQIEHARPMYSIDNSYDPDDLRKWADRLPLEVDSFAIDPKIDGVAISLRYEDGQLVLAATRGDGRQGDNVTQNVRTIRSVPLSLDTQGSPPPAVLEVRGEIYCPWEVFNKWNEQLEEEGQQLLANPRNATAGLLKRHDSRIVAQRRLEFCAHGRGQLDGVDATSVTEFNQQIAAWGIPTNPFTNTANDIDEVLKIIAEFETTRHNLPYAVDGMVVKVNRFDLQDELGFTSRFPRWCIAYKYAAEQAETTLLEILWQVGKTGKLTPRATLEPVLVAGTTVQHATLHNMGEVLRKDLRIGDRVIIEKAGEIIPQVVQALTKERPQNAKLPTPPTQCPECGGDVEIEFDQRRMHDVKAWESRVEREKQRAEKKGEKPREIPQPAPITELDETARYCMNPECPAQFRERLEHFAGRGQLDIDGMGEKVVEQLTEAGLVRTIGDVFRLRERRDEVLELERMGEKKADNLFAGIDAAKQRGLARTLSALGIRHVGSTASRILAEHYRTIDKMIAASEEDIATFKIGENESGIGPEIAKSIYAFLHSHTGEAVVEELRTAGVSLEMPEEETSGSAGSALAGKSLVVTGTLAKYSRKEIEELIVKHGGKASSSVSKSTAYLVAGEKAGSKLEKATKLGVPVLTEEEFETLIAE
;
A
#
# COMPACT_ATOMS: atom_id res chain seq x y z
N MET A 1 -7.08 -15.81 -38.12
CA MET A 1 -7.71 -16.44 -36.95
C MET A 1 -8.85 -15.52 -36.56
N ASP A 2 -10.02 -16.07 -36.26
CA ASP A 2 -11.18 -15.26 -35.87
C ASP A 2 -10.93 -14.57 -34.51
N ASP A 3 -11.57 -13.43 -34.24
CA ASP A 3 -11.37 -12.65 -33.01
C ASP A 3 -11.76 -13.47 -31.78
N ALA A 4 -12.83 -14.27 -31.87
CA ALA A 4 -13.22 -15.21 -30.82
C ALA A 4 -12.15 -16.26 -30.52
N GLN A 5 -11.48 -16.76 -31.56
CA GLN A 5 -10.38 -17.72 -31.41
C GLN A 5 -9.14 -17.04 -30.81
N ARG A 6 -8.85 -15.78 -31.18
CA ARG A 6 -7.73 -15.03 -30.59
C ARG A 6 -7.97 -14.69 -29.13
N ILE A 7 -9.17 -14.25 -28.78
CA ILE A 7 -9.57 -13.94 -27.41
C ILE A 7 -9.41 -15.18 -26.53
N GLN A 8 -9.92 -16.33 -26.98
CA GLN A 8 -9.77 -17.58 -26.22
C GLN A 8 -8.29 -17.97 -26.08
N GLN A 9 -7.51 -17.90 -27.17
CA GLN A 9 -6.08 -18.18 -27.11
C GLN A 9 -5.34 -17.27 -26.13
N LEU A 10 -5.61 -15.96 -26.14
CA LEU A 10 -4.99 -15.01 -25.23
C LEU A 10 -5.37 -15.25 -23.77
N ARG A 11 -6.63 -15.61 -23.50
CA ARG A 11 -7.07 -16.00 -22.15
C ARG A 11 -6.30 -17.22 -21.67
N ASP A 12 -6.16 -18.23 -22.51
CA ASP A 12 -5.45 -19.47 -22.17
C ASP A 12 -3.95 -19.23 -22.00
N GLU A 13 -3.31 -18.42 -22.87
CA GLU A 13 -1.91 -18.03 -22.76
C GLU A 13 -1.64 -17.25 -21.46
N ILE A 14 -2.49 -16.27 -21.12
CA ILE A 14 -2.35 -15.49 -19.89
C ILE A 14 -2.53 -16.36 -18.65
N ARG A 15 -3.53 -17.25 -18.66
CA ARG A 15 -3.78 -18.20 -17.54
C ARG A 15 -2.61 -19.16 -17.35
N GLU A 16 -2.05 -19.66 -18.44
CA GLU A 16 -0.86 -20.52 -18.40
C GLU A 16 0.36 -19.76 -17.86
N HIS A 17 0.54 -18.49 -18.24
CA HIS A 17 1.61 -17.66 -17.68
C HIS A 17 1.39 -17.33 -16.19
N ASP A 18 0.15 -17.05 -15.77
CA ASP A 18 -0.20 -16.88 -14.35
C ASP A 18 0.12 -18.17 -13.57
N ARG A 19 -0.22 -19.34 -14.11
CA ARG A 19 0.09 -20.64 -13.52
C ARG A 19 1.61 -20.84 -13.39
N GLN A 20 2.35 -20.62 -14.47
CA GLN A 20 3.81 -20.76 -14.48
C GLN A 20 4.48 -19.84 -13.46
N TYR A 21 3.95 -18.62 -13.29
CA TYR A 21 4.47 -17.66 -12.33
C TYR A 21 4.10 -18.04 -10.88
N TYR A 22 2.82 -18.22 -10.58
CA TYR A 22 2.31 -18.33 -9.20
C TYR A 22 2.25 -19.76 -8.66
N VAL A 23 2.09 -20.77 -9.52
CA VAL A 23 1.95 -22.19 -9.13
C VAL A 23 3.26 -22.92 -9.35
N ASP A 24 3.82 -22.85 -10.56
CA ASP A 24 5.02 -23.63 -10.91
C ASP A 24 6.34 -22.94 -10.52
N ALA A 25 6.28 -21.65 -10.14
CA ALA A 25 7.42 -20.79 -9.82
C ALA A 25 8.52 -20.79 -10.92
N LYS A 26 8.11 -20.85 -12.19
CA LYS A 26 8.96 -20.91 -13.40
C LYS A 26 8.44 -19.97 -14.50
N PRO A 27 8.51 -18.64 -14.32
CA PRO A 27 8.05 -17.71 -15.33
C PRO A 27 8.83 -17.86 -16.64
N THR A 28 8.13 -17.99 -17.76
CA THR A 28 8.73 -18.16 -19.09
C THR A 28 8.81 -16.86 -19.90
N ILE A 29 8.08 -15.83 -19.47
CA ILE A 29 8.02 -14.52 -20.12
C ILE A 29 8.30 -13.39 -19.13
N SER A 30 8.78 -12.26 -19.64
CA SER A 30 8.97 -11.03 -18.85
C SER A 30 7.65 -10.30 -18.59
N ASP A 31 7.60 -9.48 -17.54
CA ASP A 31 6.46 -8.60 -17.22
C ASP A 31 5.99 -7.80 -18.43
N ARG A 32 6.93 -7.26 -19.22
CA ARG A 32 6.62 -6.47 -20.42
C ARG A 32 5.93 -7.29 -21.52
N GLN A 33 6.27 -8.58 -21.63
CA GLN A 33 5.61 -9.48 -22.59
C GLN A 33 4.21 -9.85 -22.09
N TYR A 34 4.06 -10.11 -20.79
CA TYR A 34 2.76 -10.38 -20.18
C TYR A 34 1.81 -9.19 -20.35
N ASP A 35 2.29 -7.97 -20.07
CA ASP A 35 1.50 -6.74 -20.22
C ASP A 35 1.03 -6.53 -21.67
N ARG A 36 1.83 -6.95 -22.67
CA ARG A 36 1.41 -6.91 -24.08
C ARG A 36 0.29 -7.89 -24.39
N LEU A 37 0.34 -9.12 -23.87
CA LEU A 37 -0.73 -10.11 -24.05
C LEU A 37 -2.04 -9.61 -23.42
N LEU A 38 -1.95 -9.05 -22.22
CA LEU A 38 -3.11 -8.51 -21.51
C LEU A 38 -3.69 -7.28 -22.24
N GLU A 39 -2.83 -6.41 -22.78
CA GLU A 39 -3.28 -5.25 -23.55
C GLU A 39 -3.93 -5.65 -24.88
N GLU A 40 -3.39 -6.66 -25.56
CA GLU A 40 -4.00 -7.22 -26.77
C GLU A 40 -5.38 -7.82 -26.46
N LEU A 41 -5.50 -8.59 -25.36
CA LEU A 41 -6.78 -9.15 -24.93
C LEU A 41 -7.81 -8.07 -24.64
N LYS A 42 -7.41 -6.98 -23.94
CA LYS A 42 -8.30 -5.84 -23.67
C LYS A 42 -8.80 -5.19 -24.95
N GLN A 43 -7.92 -4.98 -25.94
CA GLN A 43 -8.29 -4.37 -27.21
C GLN A 43 -9.30 -5.23 -27.98
N LEU A 44 -9.08 -6.55 -28.02
CA LEU A 44 -9.98 -7.47 -28.71
C LEU A 44 -11.33 -7.61 -28.00
N GLU A 45 -11.35 -7.66 -26.67
CA GLU A 45 -12.59 -7.69 -25.89
C GLU A 45 -13.36 -6.37 -25.95
N ALA A 46 -12.66 -5.23 -26.03
CA ALA A 46 -13.31 -3.93 -26.27
C ALA A 46 -13.95 -3.86 -27.67
N ALA A 47 -13.31 -4.46 -28.68
CA ALA A 47 -13.85 -4.56 -30.03
C ALA A 47 -14.99 -5.59 -30.16
N ASN A 48 -15.07 -6.57 -29.24
CA ASN A 48 -16.07 -7.64 -29.24
C ASN A 48 -16.72 -7.82 -27.84
N PRO A 49 -17.53 -6.86 -27.34
CA PRO A 49 -18.05 -6.86 -25.98
C PRO A 49 -18.90 -8.10 -25.61
N GLU A 50 -19.56 -8.72 -26.58
CA GLU A 50 -20.35 -9.94 -26.42
C GLU A 50 -19.51 -11.18 -26.10
N LEU A 51 -18.20 -11.13 -26.36
CA LEU A 51 -17.27 -12.21 -26.07
C LEU A 51 -16.66 -12.11 -24.68
N ILE A 52 -16.90 -11.02 -23.94
CA ILE A 52 -16.41 -10.83 -22.57
C ILE A 52 -17.06 -11.84 -21.62
N THR A 53 -16.24 -12.61 -20.90
CA THR A 53 -16.69 -13.57 -19.89
C THR A 53 -16.29 -13.11 -18.48
N PRO A 54 -17.08 -13.41 -17.43
CA PRO A 54 -16.78 -12.99 -16.04
C PRO A 54 -15.44 -13.50 -15.47
N ASP A 55 -14.86 -14.51 -16.09
CA ASP A 55 -13.59 -15.16 -15.74
C ASP A 55 -12.41 -14.71 -16.63
N SER A 56 -12.62 -13.73 -17.52
CA SER A 56 -11.54 -13.19 -18.34
C SER A 56 -10.51 -12.46 -17.47
N PRO A 57 -9.19 -12.60 -17.75
CA PRO A 57 -8.13 -11.86 -17.05
C PRO A 57 -8.31 -10.33 -17.02
N THR A 58 -9.03 -9.77 -17.99
CA THR A 58 -9.35 -8.33 -18.05
C THR A 58 -10.39 -7.90 -17.02
N GLN A 59 -11.20 -8.82 -16.51
CA GLN A 59 -12.25 -8.55 -15.52
C GLN A 59 -11.69 -8.43 -14.08
N ARG A 60 -10.36 -8.47 -13.92
CA ARG A 60 -9.67 -8.22 -12.65
C ARG A 60 -9.61 -6.72 -12.27
N VAL A 61 -10.15 -5.82 -13.10
CA VAL A 61 -10.18 -4.38 -12.80
C VAL A 61 -11.18 -4.11 -11.67
N GLY A 62 -10.73 -3.35 -10.66
CA GLY A 62 -11.58 -3.01 -9.51
C GLY A 62 -12.87 -2.29 -9.92
N GLY A 63 -13.99 -2.71 -9.33
CA GLY A 63 -15.31 -2.11 -9.54
C GLY A 63 -15.50 -0.78 -8.81
N GLU A 64 -16.71 -0.21 -8.92
CA GLU A 64 -17.11 0.97 -8.14
C GLU A 64 -16.86 0.73 -6.64
N PRO A 65 -16.41 1.75 -5.88
CA PRO A 65 -16.24 1.62 -4.44
C PRO A 65 -17.52 1.15 -3.75
N ILE A 66 -17.41 0.11 -2.93
CA ILE A 66 -18.55 -0.40 -2.16
C ILE A 66 -18.87 0.52 -0.97
N GLU A 67 -20.14 0.65 -0.59
CA GLU A 67 -20.53 1.46 0.58
C GLU A 67 -20.11 0.82 1.91
N GLY A 68 -19.93 -0.51 1.93
CA GLY A 68 -19.47 -1.28 3.08
C GLY A 68 -19.43 -2.77 2.76
N PHE A 69 -18.88 -3.57 3.68
CA PHE A 69 -18.77 -5.02 3.53
C PHE A 69 -19.99 -5.72 4.10
N GLU A 70 -20.60 -6.61 3.30
CA GLU A 70 -21.61 -7.55 3.76
C GLU A 70 -20.96 -8.64 4.63
N GLN A 71 -21.61 -9.05 5.73
CA GLN A 71 -21.19 -10.21 6.51
C GLN A 71 -21.77 -11.48 5.90
N ILE A 72 -20.91 -12.47 5.69
CA ILE A 72 -21.31 -13.79 5.19
C ILE A 72 -20.97 -14.84 6.24
N GLU A 73 -21.90 -15.77 6.46
CA GLU A 73 -21.68 -16.94 7.30
C GLU A 73 -20.89 -18.00 6.53
N HIS A 74 -19.83 -18.50 7.17
CA HIS A 74 -19.00 -19.54 6.58
C HIS A 74 -19.73 -20.89 6.62
N ALA A 75 -19.76 -21.61 5.49
CA ALA A 75 -20.38 -22.93 5.39
C ALA A 75 -19.79 -23.94 6.40
N ARG A 76 -18.50 -23.78 6.70
CA ARG A 76 -17.85 -24.42 7.85
C ARG A 76 -17.15 -23.34 8.69
N PRO A 77 -17.12 -23.40 10.03
CA PRO A 77 -16.39 -22.41 10.82
C PRO A 77 -14.88 -22.39 10.50
N MET A 78 -14.27 -21.19 10.52
CA MET A 78 -12.84 -20.96 10.42
C MET A 78 -12.23 -20.83 11.83
N TYR A 79 -11.53 -21.87 12.27
CA TYR A 79 -10.91 -21.90 13.60
C TYR A 79 -9.55 -21.20 13.63
N SER A 80 -9.13 -20.81 14.83
CA SER A 80 -7.73 -20.48 15.07
C SER A 80 -6.93 -21.77 15.28
N ILE A 81 -5.60 -21.66 15.30
CA ILE A 81 -4.70 -22.79 15.54
C ILE A 81 -4.06 -22.61 16.91
N ASP A 82 -3.89 -23.71 17.65
CA ASP A 82 -3.17 -23.69 18.94
C ASP A 82 -1.66 -23.53 18.72
N ASN A 83 -0.93 -22.95 19.66
CA ASN A 83 0.49 -22.65 19.47
C ASN A 83 1.39 -23.51 20.36
N SER A 84 2.51 -23.93 19.81
CA SER A 84 3.67 -24.47 20.51
C SER A 84 4.88 -23.55 20.28
N TYR A 85 5.79 -23.49 21.25
CA TYR A 85 7.03 -22.70 21.17
C TYR A 85 8.28 -23.54 21.37
N ASP A 86 8.13 -24.82 21.73
CA ASP A 86 9.25 -25.72 21.94
C ASP A 86 8.93 -27.16 21.51
N PRO A 87 9.97 -27.99 21.27
CA PRO A 87 9.78 -29.36 20.80
C PRO A 87 8.98 -30.27 21.74
N ASP A 88 9.08 -30.08 23.06
CA ASP A 88 8.43 -30.95 24.03
C ASP A 88 6.92 -30.75 24.03
N ASP A 89 6.46 -29.51 23.86
CA ASP A 89 5.04 -29.21 23.70
C ASP A 89 4.46 -29.80 22.41
N LEU A 90 5.25 -29.84 21.33
CA LEU A 90 4.85 -30.50 20.09
C LEU A 90 4.74 -32.03 20.26
N ARG A 91 5.65 -32.64 21.03
CA ARG A 91 5.60 -34.06 21.39
C ARG A 91 4.37 -34.39 22.23
N LYS A 92 4.08 -33.61 23.26
CA LYS A 92 2.87 -33.78 24.09
C LYS A 92 1.59 -33.63 23.27
N TRP A 93 1.59 -32.82 22.22
CA TRP A 93 0.48 -32.77 21.28
C TRP A 93 0.37 -34.07 20.48
N ALA A 94 1.47 -34.57 19.91
CA ALA A 94 1.49 -35.83 19.17
C ALA A 94 1.08 -37.04 20.04
N ASP A 95 1.51 -37.10 21.30
CA ASP A 95 1.15 -38.18 22.25
C ASP A 95 -0.36 -38.24 22.56
N ARG A 96 -1.10 -37.15 22.30
CA ARG A 96 -2.57 -37.09 22.47
C ARG A 96 -3.33 -37.52 21.22
N LEU A 97 -2.64 -37.71 20.09
CA LEU A 97 -3.22 -38.22 18.86
C LEU A 97 -3.43 -39.74 18.95
N PRO A 98 -4.39 -40.32 18.21
CA PRO A 98 -4.55 -41.76 18.15
C PRO A 98 -3.30 -42.42 17.55
N LEU A 99 -3.07 -43.69 17.93
CA LEU A 99 -1.93 -44.49 17.45
C LEU A 99 -1.94 -44.75 15.93
N GLU A 100 -3.04 -44.43 15.24
CA GLU A 100 -3.24 -44.67 13.80
C GLU A 100 -2.83 -43.48 12.91
N VAL A 101 -2.24 -42.41 13.46
CA VAL A 101 -1.67 -41.33 12.64
C VAL A 101 -0.43 -41.85 11.90
N ASP A 102 -0.53 -41.90 10.58
CA ASP A 102 0.49 -42.44 9.68
C ASP A 102 1.42 -41.37 9.09
N SER A 103 0.94 -40.13 8.99
CA SER A 103 1.71 -39.01 8.45
C SER A 103 1.18 -37.63 8.84
N PHE A 104 2.05 -36.65 8.74
CA PHE A 104 1.82 -35.23 8.97
C PHE A 104 2.09 -34.44 7.69
N ALA A 105 1.29 -33.41 7.45
CA ALA A 105 1.57 -32.34 6.49
C ALA A 105 2.03 -31.10 7.24
N ILE A 106 3.10 -30.46 6.76
CA ILE A 106 3.79 -29.38 7.45
C ILE A 106 3.94 -28.21 6.49
N ASP A 107 3.31 -27.08 6.80
CA ASP A 107 3.32 -25.87 5.97
C ASP A 107 4.03 -24.72 6.68
N PRO A 108 4.76 -23.84 5.97
CA PRO A 108 5.13 -22.55 6.52
C PRO A 108 3.91 -21.77 7.02
N LYS A 109 4.02 -21.16 8.19
CA LYS A 109 2.97 -20.33 8.77
C LYS A 109 3.09 -18.90 8.23
N ILE A 110 2.43 -18.64 7.11
CA ILE A 110 2.43 -17.35 6.43
C ILE A 110 1.81 -16.27 7.34
N ASP A 111 2.47 -15.12 7.47
CA ASP A 111 1.96 -13.99 8.23
C ASP A 111 1.13 -13.04 7.36
N GLY A 112 -0.16 -13.37 7.22
CA GLY A 112 -1.10 -12.61 6.40
C GLY A 112 -2.50 -12.55 6.98
N VAL A 113 -3.50 -12.62 6.10
CA VAL A 113 -4.92 -12.61 6.44
C VAL A 113 -5.60 -13.85 5.88
N ALA A 114 -6.15 -14.65 6.78
CA ALA A 114 -6.96 -15.81 6.44
C ALA A 114 -8.19 -15.43 5.60
N ILE A 115 -8.34 -16.12 4.46
CA ILE A 115 -9.44 -15.98 3.52
C ILE A 115 -10.06 -17.35 3.21
N SER A 116 -11.37 -17.37 3.01
CA SER A 116 -12.10 -18.49 2.40
C SER A 116 -12.50 -18.10 0.97
N LEU A 117 -12.11 -18.93 -0.01
CA LEU A 117 -12.46 -18.81 -1.42
C LEU A 117 -13.43 -19.93 -1.79
N ARG A 118 -14.63 -19.58 -2.21
CA ARG A 118 -15.64 -20.55 -2.65
C ARG A 118 -15.78 -20.51 -4.17
N TYR A 119 -15.58 -21.66 -4.77
CA TYR A 119 -15.82 -21.93 -6.17
C TYR A 119 -17.06 -22.81 -6.30
N GLU A 120 -17.94 -22.48 -7.24
CA GLU A 120 -19.10 -23.29 -7.63
C GLU A 120 -19.01 -23.55 -9.13
N ASP A 121 -19.13 -24.81 -9.53
CA ASP A 121 -18.94 -25.27 -10.92
C ASP A 121 -17.66 -24.71 -11.55
N GLY A 122 -16.59 -24.62 -10.76
CA GLY A 122 -15.27 -24.14 -11.18
C GLY A 122 -15.14 -22.63 -11.32
N GLN A 123 -16.13 -21.83 -10.89
CA GLN A 123 -16.09 -20.36 -10.92
C GLN A 123 -15.98 -19.78 -9.52
N LEU A 124 -15.08 -18.81 -9.30
CA LEU A 124 -14.99 -18.09 -8.02
C LEU A 124 -16.29 -17.29 -7.81
N VAL A 125 -17.08 -17.65 -6.80
CA VAL A 125 -18.36 -16.98 -6.50
C VAL A 125 -18.29 -16.10 -5.24
N LEU A 126 -17.44 -16.46 -4.28
CA LEU A 126 -17.34 -15.74 -3.00
C LEU A 126 -15.91 -15.80 -2.45
N ALA A 127 -15.44 -14.67 -1.93
CA ALA A 127 -14.29 -14.61 -1.03
C ALA A 127 -14.67 -13.90 0.28
N ALA A 128 -14.42 -14.55 1.41
CA ALA A 128 -14.78 -14.03 2.73
C ALA A 128 -13.59 -14.05 3.69
N THR A 129 -13.42 -12.97 4.45
CA THR A 129 -12.43 -12.93 5.54
C THR A 129 -12.85 -13.83 6.70
N ARG A 130 -11.91 -14.17 7.59
CA ARG A 130 -12.23 -14.98 8.78
C ARG A 130 -13.30 -14.36 9.69
N GLY A 131 -13.22 -13.05 9.91
CA GLY A 131 -14.01 -12.35 10.93
C GLY A 131 -13.88 -13.00 12.32
N ASP A 132 -15.01 -13.37 12.92
CA ASP A 132 -15.08 -14.04 14.22
C ASP A 132 -14.90 -15.57 14.15
N GLY A 133 -14.71 -16.11 12.94
CA GLY A 133 -14.59 -17.53 12.65
C GLY A 133 -15.91 -18.20 12.26
N ARG A 134 -17.06 -17.56 12.49
CA ARG A 134 -18.38 -18.01 11.99
C ARG A 134 -18.87 -17.13 10.86
N GLN A 135 -18.67 -15.83 10.98
CA GLN A 135 -19.00 -14.84 9.97
C GLN A 135 -17.78 -13.98 9.66
N GLY A 136 -17.72 -13.49 8.42
CA GLY A 136 -16.73 -12.49 8.04
C GLY A 136 -17.13 -11.66 6.84
N ASP A 137 -16.31 -10.65 6.56
CA ASP A 137 -16.54 -9.66 5.50
C ASP A 137 -16.46 -10.32 4.11
N ASN A 138 -17.47 -10.09 3.26
CA ASN A 138 -17.46 -10.42 1.84
C ASN A 138 -16.50 -9.47 1.10
N VAL A 139 -15.31 -9.95 0.80
CA VAL A 139 -14.25 -9.20 0.12
C VAL A 139 -14.05 -9.67 -1.32
N THR A 140 -15.06 -10.30 -1.93
CA THR A 140 -14.98 -10.89 -3.27
C THR A 140 -14.43 -9.93 -4.32
N GLN A 141 -14.89 -8.67 -4.33
CA GLN A 141 -14.40 -7.67 -5.28
C GLN A 141 -12.91 -7.38 -5.11
N ASN A 142 -12.44 -7.26 -3.86
CA ASN A 142 -11.03 -7.02 -3.57
C ASN A 142 -10.18 -8.22 -3.97
N VAL A 143 -10.64 -9.43 -3.66
CA VAL A 143 -9.91 -10.67 -3.94
C VAL A 143 -9.83 -10.98 -5.45
N ARG A 144 -10.85 -10.63 -6.24
CA ARG A 144 -10.79 -10.77 -7.71
C ARG A 144 -9.62 -10.01 -8.35
N THR A 145 -9.15 -8.95 -7.70
CA THR A 145 -7.99 -8.16 -8.18
C THR A 145 -6.64 -8.82 -7.92
N ILE A 146 -6.60 -9.84 -7.06
CA ILE A 146 -5.37 -10.57 -6.69
C ILE A 146 -5.05 -11.59 -7.78
N ARG A 147 -3.96 -11.36 -8.53
CA ARG A 147 -3.60 -12.14 -9.72
C ARG A 147 -3.41 -13.64 -9.42
N SER A 148 -2.79 -13.97 -8.30
CA SER A 148 -2.57 -15.36 -7.89
C SER A 148 -3.85 -16.12 -7.54
N VAL A 149 -5.00 -15.45 -7.39
CA VAL A 149 -6.29 -16.11 -7.20
C VAL A 149 -6.92 -16.38 -8.58
N PRO A 150 -7.15 -17.64 -8.96
CA PRO A 150 -7.83 -17.95 -10.21
C PRO A 150 -9.31 -17.53 -10.13
N LEU A 151 -9.83 -16.91 -11.20
CA LEU A 151 -11.27 -16.62 -11.29
C LEU A 151 -12.08 -17.84 -11.72
N SER A 152 -11.44 -18.75 -12.46
CA SER A 152 -11.98 -20.03 -12.87
C SER A 152 -10.90 -21.12 -12.72
N LEU A 153 -11.30 -22.32 -12.34
CA LEU A 153 -10.41 -23.47 -12.16
C LEU A 153 -9.99 -24.04 -13.52
N ASP A 154 -8.70 -24.36 -13.66
CA ASP A 154 -8.20 -25.13 -14.81
C ASP A 154 -8.50 -26.62 -14.62
N THR A 155 -9.68 -27.07 -15.04
CA THR A 155 -10.07 -28.48 -14.89
C THR A 155 -9.46 -29.41 -15.94
N GLN A 156 -8.71 -28.88 -16.92
CA GLN A 156 -8.11 -29.64 -18.01
C GLN A 156 -9.11 -30.58 -18.72
N GLY A 157 -10.37 -30.14 -18.84
CA GLY A 157 -11.44 -30.91 -19.48
C GLY A 157 -12.18 -31.91 -18.57
N SER A 158 -11.80 -32.02 -17.29
CA SER A 158 -12.57 -32.77 -16.30
C SER A 158 -13.76 -31.95 -15.80
N PRO A 159 -14.87 -32.58 -15.35
CA PRO A 159 -15.95 -31.87 -14.68
C PRO A 159 -15.43 -31.11 -13.45
N PRO A 160 -15.74 -29.81 -13.29
CA PRO A 160 -15.37 -29.08 -12.07
C PRO A 160 -16.11 -29.67 -10.86
N PRO A 161 -15.55 -29.53 -9.64
CA PRO A 161 -16.29 -29.82 -8.42
C PRO A 161 -17.52 -28.92 -8.34
N ALA A 162 -18.64 -29.48 -7.86
CA ALA A 162 -19.87 -28.73 -7.65
C ALA A 162 -19.64 -27.60 -6.63
N VAL A 163 -18.89 -27.89 -5.55
CA VAL A 163 -18.47 -26.90 -4.56
C VAL A 163 -17.04 -27.18 -4.14
N LEU A 164 -16.18 -26.17 -4.26
CA LEU A 164 -14.83 -26.18 -3.70
C LEU A 164 -14.64 -24.92 -2.85
N GLU A 165 -14.60 -25.07 -1.53
CA GLU A 165 -14.15 -24.02 -0.62
C GLU A 165 -12.69 -24.26 -0.23
N VAL A 166 -11.80 -23.36 -0.67
CA VAL A 166 -10.37 -23.36 -0.33
C VAL A 166 -10.09 -22.30 0.72
N ARG A 167 -9.34 -22.68 1.75
CA ARG A 167 -8.84 -21.75 2.77
C ARG A 167 -7.37 -21.50 2.54
N GLY A 168 -6.98 -20.24 2.67
CA GLY A 168 -5.61 -19.84 2.49
C GLY A 168 -5.31 -18.53 3.19
N GLU A 169 -4.10 -18.05 2.96
CA GLU A 169 -3.64 -16.77 3.48
C GLU A 169 -3.42 -15.83 2.30
N ILE A 170 -4.02 -14.64 2.34
CA ILE A 170 -3.58 -13.53 1.51
C ILE A 170 -2.46 -12.81 2.26
N TYR A 171 -1.37 -12.50 1.58
CA TYR A 171 -0.19 -11.88 2.18
C TYR A 171 0.43 -10.82 1.28
N CYS A 172 1.28 -9.99 1.88
CA CYS A 172 2.05 -8.96 1.19
C CYS A 172 3.50 -9.44 1.05
N PRO A 173 4.01 -9.65 -0.17
CA PRO A 173 5.42 -9.99 -0.39
C PRO A 173 6.38 -8.94 0.16
N TRP A 174 7.59 -9.34 0.56
CA TRP A 174 8.59 -8.43 1.15
C TRP A 174 8.94 -7.26 0.24
N GLU A 175 9.14 -7.52 -1.05
CA GLU A 175 9.47 -6.50 -2.03
C GLU A 175 8.38 -5.41 -2.10
N VAL A 176 7.12 -5.83 -2.07
CA VAL A 176 5.97 -4.93 -2.09
C VAL A 176 5.87 -4.13 -0.80
N PHE A 177 6.03 -4.79 0.35
CA PHE A 177 5.96 -4.16 1.66
C PHE A 177 7.05 -3.08 1.85
N ASN A 178 8.29 -3.39 1.48
CA ASN A 178 9.41 -2.46 1.61
C ASN A 178 9.22 -1.23 0.74
N LYS A 179 8.90 -1.42 -0.56
CA LYS A 179 8.59 -0.31 -1.47
C LYS A 179 7.44 0.56 -0.99
N TRP A 180 6.44 -0.05 -0.36
CA TRP A 180 5.31 0.71 0.19
C TRP A 180 5.75 1.54 1.40
N ASN A 181 6.56 0.99 2.30
CA ASN A 181 7.10 1.76 3.41
C ASN A 181 8.05 2.87 2.97
N GLU A 182 8.91 2.63 1.97
CA GLU A 182 9.72 3.67 1.33
C GLU A 182 8.84 4.82 0.83
N GLN A 183 7.75 4.51 0.12
CA GLN A 183 6.79 5.52 -0.34
C GLN A 183 6.13 6.28 0.83
N LEU A 184 5.71 5.59 1.90
CA LEU A 184 5.11 6.24 3.07
C LEU A 184 6.09 7.14 3.80
N GLU A 185 7.36 6.72 3.88
CA GLU A 185 8.45 7.52 4.43
C GLU A 185 8.68 8.78 3.60
N GLU A 186 8.72 8.63 2.27
CA GLU A 186 8.83 9.73 1.33
C GLU A 186 7.68 10.74 1.47
N GLU A 187 6.46 10.26 1.74
CA GLU A 187 5.24 11.05 1.96
C GLU A 187 5.11 11.62 3.38
N GLY A 188 6.06 11.30 4.28
CA GLY A 188 6.00 11.71 5.70
C GLY A 188 4.84 11.09 6.48
N GLN A 189 4.28 9.99 5.98
CA GLN A 189 3.20 9.25 6.61
C GLN A 189 3.74 8.22 7.60
N GLN A 190 2.85 7.70 8.43
CA GLN A 190 3.19 6.62 9.35
C GLN A 190 3.50 5.35 8.57
N LEU A 191 4.68 4.77 8.81
CA LEU A 191 5.09 3.51 8.23
C LEU A 191 4.18 2.35 8.70
N LEU A 192 4.03 1.36 7.83
CA LEU A 192 3.34 0.12 8.14
C LEU A 192 4.19 -0.72 9.09
N ALA A 193 3.57 -1.21 10.17
CA ALA A 193 4.27 -1.94 11.22
C ALA A 193 4.73 -3.35 10.78
N ASN A 194 3.92 -4.05 9.98
CA ASN A 194 4.24 -5.39 9.47
C ASN A 194 3.38 -5.75 8.23
N PRO A 195 3.79 -6.75 7.42
CA PRO A 195 3.06 -7.19 6.23
C PRO A 195 1.62 -7.64 6.52
N ARG A 196 1.37 -8.27 7.68
CA ARG A 196 0.04 -8.71 8.11
C ARG A 196 -0.95 -7.55 8.20
N ASN A 197 -0.58 -6.50 8.92
CA ASN A 197 -1.40 -5.31 9.12
C ASN A 197 -1.60 -4.55 7.81
N ALA A 198 -0.56 -4.47 6.98
CA ALA A 198 -0.65 -3.89 5.64
C ALA A 198 -1.71 -4.63 4.78
N THR A 199 -1.65 -5.96 4.79
CA THR A 199 -2.58 -6.82 4.05
C THR A 199 -4.02 -6.65 4.56
N ALA A 200 -4.22 -6.69 5.89
CA ALA A 200 -5.53 -6.54 6.51
C ALA A 200 -6.16 -5.17 6.22
N GLY A 201 -5.37 -4.11 6.31
CA GLY A 201 -5.82 -2.75 6.00
C GLY A 201 -6.22 -2.58 4.54
N LEU A 202 -5.53 -3.28 3.62
CA LEU A 202 -5.80 -3.20 2.20
C LEU A 202 -7.05 -3.98 1.79
N LEU A 203 -7.21 -5.21 2.28
CA LEU A 203 -8.38 -6.04 2.00
C LEU A 203 -9.70 -5.42 2.49
N LYS A 204 -9.62 -4.48 3.44
CA LYS A 204 -10.77 -3.73 3.96
C LYS A 204 -10.95 -2.35 3.32
N ARG A 205 -10.33 -2.09 2.17
CA ARG A 205 -10.61 -0.89 1.37
C ARG A 205 -11.88 -1.08 0.57
N HIS A 206 -12.70 -0.03 0.54
CA HIS A 206 -13.93 0.01 -0.26
C HIS A 206 -13.64 0.06 -1.77
N ASP A 207 -12.50 0.66 -2.14
CA ASP A 207 -12.06 0.74 -3.52
C ASP A 207 -11.08 -0.39 -3.83
N SER A 208 -11.56 -1.38 -4.59
CA SER A 208 -10.79 -2.55 -5.02
C SER A 208 -9.62 -2.19 -5.95
N ARG A 209 -9.63 -1.03 -6.61
CA ARG A 209 -8.53 -0.55 -7.46
C ARG A 209 -7.27 -0.26 -6.63
N ILE A 210 -7.43 0.16 -5.38
CA ILE A 210 -6.31 0.35 -4.44
C ILE A 210 -5.69 -1.01 -4.09
N VAL A 211 -6.51 -2.05 -3.95
CA VAL A 211 -6.04 -3.42 -3.68
C VAL A 211 -5.22 -3.95 -4.85
N ALA A 212 -5.72 -3.76 -6.07
CA ALA A 212 -5.06 -4.17 -7.32
C ALA A 212 -3.64 -3.58 -7.47
N GLN A 213 -3.43 -2.33 -7.05
CA GLN A 213 -2.14 -1.64 -7.19
C GLN A 213 -1.04 -2.21 -6.30
N ARG A 214 -1.39 -2.81 -5.16
CA ARG A 214 -0.42 -3.26 -4.16
C ARG A 214 -0.03 -4.73 -4.31
N ARG A 215 -0.41 -5.40 -5.41
CA ARG A 215 0.10 -6.74 -5.79
C ARG A 215 0.17 -7.74 -4.62
N LEU A 216 -0.91 -7.87 -3.85
CA LEU A 216 -1.03 -8.93 -2.85
C LEU A 216 -0.99 -10.30 -3.54
N GLU A 217 -0.65 -11.33 -2.77
CA GLU A 217 -0.65 -12.72 -3.22
C GLU A 217 -1.46 -13.61 -2.28
N PHE A 218 -1.83 -14.79 -2.76
CA PHE A 218 -2.62 -15.79 -2.06
C PHE A 218 -1.90 -17.13 -2.09
N CYS A 219 -1.96 -17.87 -0.99
CA CYS A 219 -1.51 -19.25 -0.90
C CYS A 219 -2.52 -20.10 -0.13
N ALA A 220 -2.97 -21.19 -0.72
CA ALA A 220 -3.87 -22.15 -0.09
C ALA A 220 -3.14 -22.96 1.01
N HIS A 221 -3.88 -23.27 2.08
CA HIS A 221 -3.38 -24.10 3.19
C HIS A 221 -4.45 -25.01 3.80
N GLY A 222 -5.70 -25.01 3.32
CA GLY A 222 -6.74 -25.84 3.90
C GLY A 222 -8.04 -25.90 3.10
N ARG A 223 -8.99 -26.68 3.62
CA ARG A 223 -10.30 -26.93 3.00
C ARG A 223 -11.45 -26.37 3.85
N GLY A 224 -12.51 -25.97 3.17
CA GLY A 224 -13.83 -25.70 3.75
C GLY A 224 -14.82 -26.79 3.36
N GLN A 225 -16.00 -26.39 2.85
CA GLN A 225 -16.94 -27.30 2.22
C GLN A 225 -16.38 -27.85 0.89
N LEU A 226 -16.52 -29.16 0.69
CA LEU A 226 -16.14 -29.86 -0.54
C LEU A 226 -17.34 -30.68 -1.05
N ASP A 227 -17.61 -30.62 -2.35
CA ASP A 227 -18.57 -31.46 -3.07
C ASP A 227 -18.02 -31.76 -4.48
N GLY A 228 -17.81 -33.04 -4.78
CA GLY A 228 -17.12 -33.48 -6.01
C GLY A 228 -15.59 -33.41 -5.95
N VAL A 229 -15.00 -33.57 -4.75
CA VAL A 229 -13.54 -33.62 -4.53
C VAL A 229 -13.18 -34.92 -3.83
N ASP A 230 -12.32 -35.74 -4.46
CA ASP A 230 -11.98 -37.08 -3.99
C ASP A 230 -10.72 -37.15 -3.10
N ALA A 231 -10.04 -36.03 -2.85
CA ALA A 231 -8.84 -35.99 -2.01
C ALA A 231 -9.13 -36.49 -0.58
N THR A 232 -8.30 -37.41 -0.09
CA THR A 232 -8.44 -38.03 1.23
C THR A 232 -7.42 -37.51 2.25
N SER A 233 -6.42 -36.76 1.79
CA SER A 233 -5.37 -36.18 2.62
C SER A 233 -5.06 -34.73 2.24
N VAL A 234 -4.37 -34.00 3.12
CA VAL A 234 -3.88 -32.63 2.87
C VAL A 234 -2.95 -32.62 1.66
N THR A 235 -2.05 -33.59 1.56
CA THR A 235 -1.12 -33.69 0.42
C THR A 235 -1.83 -33.89 -0.90
N GLU A 236 -2.77 -34.83 -0.98
CA GLU A 236 -3.58 -35.07 -2.19
C GLU A 236 -4.42 -33.84 -2.54
N PHE A 237 -5.01 -33.19 -1.54
CA PHE A 237 -5.81 -31.99 -1.74
C PHE A 237 -4.97 -30.84 -2.31
N ASN A 238 -3.79 -30.59 -1.74
CA ASN A 238 -2.87 -29.56 -2.24
C ASN A 238 -2.45 -29.86 -3.69
N GLN A 239 -2.13 -31.11 -4.02
CA GLN A 239 -1.82 -31.50 -5.40
C GLN A 239 -3.00 -31.27 -6.35
N GLN A 240 -4.22 -31.60 -5.92
CA GLN A 240 -5.42 -31.45 -6.73
C GLN A 240 -5.75 -29.98 -7.00
N ILE A 241 -5.72 -29.11 -5.97
CA ILE A 241 -6.01 -27.69 -6.17
C ILE A 241 -4.90 -26.97 -6.94
N ALA A 242 -3.64 -27.40 -6.79
CA ALA A 242 -2.53 -26.91 -7.60
C ALA A 242 -2.71 -27.27 -9.08
N ALA A 243 -3.18 -28.49 -9.37
CA ALA A 243 -3.52 -28.90 -10.73
C ALA A 243 -4.66 -28.06 -11.33
N TRP A 244 -5.54 -27.51 -10.50
CA TRP A 244 -6.60 -26.57 -10.91
C TRP A 244 -6.17 -25.10 -10.96
N GLY A 245 -4.87 -24.81 -10.77
CA GLY A 245 -4.32 -23.46 -10.84
C GLY A 245 -4.41 -22.64 -9.55
N ILE A 246 -4.80 -23.25 -8.43
CA ILE A 246 -4.79 -22.57 -7.12
C ILE A 246 -3.39 -22.70 -6.51
N PRO A 247 -2.71 -21.59 -6.17
CA PRO A 247 -1.36 -21.63 -5.63
C PRO A 247 -1.33 -22.29 -4.24
N THR A 248 -0.45 -23.28 -4.09
CA THR A 248 -0.12 -23.94 -2.82
C THR A 248 1.31 -23.61 -2.41
N ASN A 249 1.67 -23.82 -1.15
CA ASN A 249 3.01 -23.50 -0.69
C ASN A 249 4.04 -24.49 -1.27
N PRO A 250 5.06 -24.04 -2.02
CA PRO A 250 6.07 -24.94 -2.57
C PRO A 250 6.99 -25.55 -1.48
N PHE A 251 6.95 -25.02 -0.26
CA PHE A 251 7.70 -25.49 0.89
C PHE A 251 6.85 -26.37 1.84
N THR A 252 5.70 -26.88 1.37
CA THR A 252 4.95 -27.91 2.10
C THR A 252 5.79 -29.19 2.19
N ASN A 253 5.91 -29.75 3.38
CA ASN A 253 6.62 -30.99 3.66
C ASN A 253 5.66 -32.06 4.19
N THR A 254 6.08 -33.32 4.11
CA THR A 254 5.39 -34.46 4.72
C THR A 254 6.36 -35.22 5.63
N ALA A 255 5.87 -35.72 6.75
CA ALA A 255 6.64 -36.51 7.71
C ALA A 255 5.80 -37.71 8.18
N ASN A 256 6.45 -38.84 8.48
CA ASN A 256 5.77 -40.04 8.96
C ASN A 256 5.59 -40.04 10.49
N ASP A 257 6.45 -39.32 11.20
CA ASP A 257 6.42 -39.23 12.66
C ASP A 257 6.82 -37.85 13.19
N ILE A 258 6.68 -37.67 14.50
CA ILE A 258 6.95 -36.40 15.16
C ILE A 258 8.44 -36.03 15.21
N ASP A 259 9.34 -37.01 15.12
CA ASP A 259 10.78 -36.76 15.09
C ASP A 259 11.22 -36.19 13.74
N GLU A 260 10.66 -36.72 12.64
CA GLU A 260 10.80 -36.15 11.30
C GLU A 260 10.21 -34.75 11.22
N VAL A 261 9.03 -34.51 11.82
CA VAL A 261 8.43 -33.16 11.91
C VAL A 261 9.39 -32.17 12.58
N LEU A 262 9.97 -32.54 13.72
CA LEU A 262 10.89 -31.67 14.44
C LEU A 262 12.19 -31.40 13.69
N LYS A 263 12.68 -32.38 12.94
CA LYS A 263 13.82 -32.19 12.05
C LYS A 263 13.50 -31.17 10.96
N ILE A 264 12.34 -31.28 10.32
CA ILE A 264 11.88 -30.31 9.30
C ILE A 264 11.74 -28.90 9.91
N ILE A 265 11.17 -28.78 11.12
CA ILE A 265 11.04 -27.50 11.82
C ILE A 265 12.40 -26.86 12.09
N ALA A 266 13.38 -27.64 12.54
CA ALA A 266 14.74 -27.16 12.79
C ALA A 266 15.47 -26.74 11.49
N GLU A 267 15.31 -27.51 10.41
CA GLU A 267 15.86 -27.17 9.10
C GLU A 267 15.22 -25.89 8.53
N PHE A 268 13.90 -25.75 8.67
CA PHE A 268 13.15 -24.59 8.20
C PHE A 268 13.48 -23.32 8.95
N GLU A 269 13.81 -23.39 10.25
CA GLU A 269 14.21 -22.23 11.06
C GLU A 269 15.34 -21.42 10.40
N THR A 270 16.31 -22.12 9.80
CA THR A 270 17.45 -21.50 9.13
C THR A 270 17.14 -21.00 7.72
N THR A 271 16.22 -21.65 7.01
CA THR A 271 15.94 -21.37 5.59
C THR A 271 14.77 -20.41 5.38
N ARG A 272 13.92 -20.21 6.39
CA ARG A 272 12.73 -19.34 6.33
C ARG A 272 13.04 -17.89 5.92
N HIS A 273 14.24 -17.40 6.20
CA HIS A 273 14.67 -16.04 5.83
C HIS A 273 14.85 -15.83 4.32
N ASN A 274 14.90 -16.91 3.53
CA ASN A 274 15.03 -16.83 2.07
C ASN A 274 13.68 -16.72 1.37
N LEU A 275 12.58 -16.75 2.11
CA LEU A 275 11.24 -16.68 1.53
C LEU A 275 10.91 -15.26 1.06
N PRO A 276 10.16 -15.12 -0.04
CA PRO A 276 9.75 -13.80 -0.55
C PRO A 276 8.63 -13.15 0.30
N TYR A 277 8.22 -13.79 1.40
CA TYR A 277 7.14 -13.35 2.28
C TYR A 277 7.42 -13.67 3.75
N ALA A 278 6.68 -13.00 4.63
CA ALA A 278 6.79 -13.17 6.07
C ALA A 278 6.21 -14.51 6.54
N VAL A 279 6.93 -15.21 7.41
CA VAL A 279 6.46 -16.39 8.14
C VAL A 279 6.80 -16.29 9.62
N ASP A 280 5.91 -16.74 10.50
CA ASP A 280 6.09 -16.70 11.96
C ASP A 280 6.25 -18.09 12.60
N GLY A 281 6.37 -19.14 11.79
CA GLY A 281 6.42 -20.51 12.26
C GLY A 281 6.18 -21.55 11.17
N MET A 282 5.86 -22.77 11.60
CA MET A 282 5.30 -23.82 10.77
C MET A 282 3.98 -24.32 11.36
N VAL A 283 3.09 -24.84 10.52
CA VAL A 283 1.83 -25.47 10.91
C VAL A 283 1.93 -26.95 10.64
N VAL A 284 1.78 -27.77 11.68
CA VAL A 284 1.76 -29.22 11.61
C VAL A 284 0.31 -29.69 11.62
N LYS A 285 -0.06 -30.56 10.68
CA LYS A 285 -1.41 -31.10 10.50
C LYS A 285 -1.33 -32.62 10.37
N VAL A 286 -2.26 -33.33 11.00
CA VAL A 286 -2.52 -34.74 10.63
C VAL A 286 -2.91 -34.77 9.15
N ASN A 287 -2.25 -35.61 8.35
CA ASN A 287 -2.38 -35.54 6.90
C ASN A 287 -3.75 -36.03 6.39
N ARG A 288 -4.28 -37.13 6.95
CA ARG A 288 -5.55 -37.73 6.50
C ARG A 288 -6.79 -37.00 7.01
N PHE A 289 -7.80 -36.84 6.15
CA PHE A 289 -9.03 -36.11 6.48
C PHE A 289 -10.01 -36.87 7.36
N ASP A 290 -10.10 -38.20 7.24
CA ASP A 290 -10.96 -39.00 8.11
C ASP A 290 -10.51 -38.93 9.57
N LEU A 291 -9.20 -38.97 9.82
CA LEU A 291 -8.61 -38.76 11.15
C LEU A 291 -8.83 -37.33 11.66
N GLN A 292 -8.75 -36.31 10.80
CA GLN A 292 -9.07 -34.93 11.19
C GLN A 292 -10.54 -34.80 11.63
N ASP A 293 -11.46 -35.41 10.88
CA ASP A 293 -12.89 -35.36 11.14
C ASP A 293 -13.24 -36.12 12.45
N GLU A 294 -12.55 -37.25 12.74
CA GLU A 294 -12.69 -38.00 14.00
C GLU A 294 -12.15 -37.22 15.21
N LEU A 295 -10.93 -36.66 15.09
CA LEU A 295 -10.30 -35.86 16.14
C LEU A 295 -11.11 -34.59 16.47
N GLY A 296 -11.73 -34.00 15.45
CA GLY A 296 -12.59 -32.84 15.58
C GLY A 296 -11.90 -31.62 16.19
N PHE A 297 -12.66 -30.87 16.98
CA PHE A 297 -12.27 -29.55 17.47
C PHE A 297 -12.45 -29.44 18.99
N THR A 298 -11.69 -28.53 19.58
CA THR A 298 -12.01 -27.94 20.88
C THR A 298 -13.01 -26.79 20.68
N SER A 299 -13.29 -26.02 21.73
CA SER A 299 -14.12 -24.82 21.60
C SER A 299 -13.52 -23.75 20.68
N ARG A 300 -12.20 -23.78 20.40
CA ARG A 300 -11.49 -22.73 19.64
C ARG A 300 -10.48 -23.23 18.61
N PHE A 301 -9.97 -24.45 18.75
CA PHE A 301 -8.85 -24.96 17.95
C PHE A 301 -9.11 -26.39 17.44
N PRO A 302 -8.69 -26.73 16.21
CA PRO A 302 -8.66 -28.12 15.74
C PRO A 302 -7.71 -28.96 16.60
N ARG A 303 -8.07 -30.21 16.91
CA ARG A 303 -7.18 -31.11 17.68
C ARG A 303 -6.08 -31.72 16.81
N TRP A 304 -6.34 -31.80 15.52
CA TRP A 304 -5.48 -32.40 14.50
C TRP A 304 -4.45 -31.42 13.90
N CYS A 305 -4.35 -30.19 14.42
CA CYS A 305 -3.42 -29.18 13.92
C CYS A 305 -2.86 -28.30 15.03
N ILE A 306 -1.57 -27.97 14.94
CA ILE A 306 -0.83 -27.12 15.86
C ILE A 306 0.19 -26.25 15.10
N ALA A 307 0.40 -25.02 15.57
CA ALA A 307 1.38 -24.10 15.02
C ALA A 307 2.63 -24.09 15.89
N TYR A 308 3.79 -24.45 15.34
CA TYR A 308 5.09 -24.25 15.98
C TYR A 308 5.60 -22.86 15.62
N LYS A 309 5.77 -21.98 16.61
CA LYS A 309 6.22 -20.61 16.40
C LYS A 309 7.70 -20.45 16.73
N TYR A 310 8.43 -19.79 15.84
CA TYR A 310 9.81 -19.41 16.12
C TYR A 310 9.84 -18.20 17.04
N ALA A 311 10.84 -18.15 17.92
CA ALA A 311 11.14 -16.91 18.63
C ALA A 311 11.61 -15.86 17.61
N ALA A 312 11.18 -14.60 17.76
CA ALA A 312 11.78 -13.51 17.02
C ALA A 312 13.28 -13.50 17.34
N GLU A 313 14.13 -13.55 16.32
CA GLU A 313 15.57 -13.58 16.54
C GLU A 313 16.00 -12.24 17.12
N GLN A 314 16.23 -12.26 18.42
CA GLN A 314 16.69 -11.14 19.20
C GLN A 314 18.18 -11.31 19.42
N ALA A 315 18.92 -10.23 19.22
CA ALA A 315 20.32 -10.22 19.62
C ALA A 315 20.55 -9.12 20.64
N GLU A 316 21.45 -9.42 21.57
CA GLU A 316 21.95 -8.46 22.52
C GLU A 316 23.19 -7.80 21.94
N THR A 317 23.23 -6.47 21.96
CA THR A 317 24.39 -5.69 21.54
C THR A 317 24.55 -4.46 22.42
N THR A 318 25.64 -3.74 22.25
CA THR A 318 25.93 -2.50 22.97
C THR A 318 25.46 -1.30 22.16
N LEU A 319 24.68 -0.41 22.75
CA LEU A 319 24.35 0.90 22.19
C LEU A 319 25.55 1.83 22.33
N LEU A 320 26.30 2.06 21.25
CA LEU A 320 27.55 2.83 21.26
C LEU A 320 27.30 4.33 21.25
N GLU A 321 26.35 4.79 20.43
CA GLU A 321 25.99 6.20 20.29
C GLU A 321 24.59 6.33 19.68
N ILE A 322 24.03 7.54 19.78
CA ILE A 322 22.80 7.91 19.08
C ILE A 322 23.14 9.09 18.17
N LEU A 323 23.07 8.86 16.87
CA LEU A 323 23.24 9.88 15.84
C LEU A 323 21.88 10.48 15.46
N TRP A 324 21.91 11.74 15.04
CA TRP A 324 20.71 12.47 14.64
C TRP A 324 20.77 12.80 13.17
N GLN A 325 19.93 12.16 12.38
CA GLN A 325 19.84 12.40 10.93
C GLN A 325 18.80 13.48 10.65
N VAL A 326 19.14 14.44 9.79
CA VAL A 326 18.25 15.53 9.39
C VAL A 326 17.70 15.21 8.00
N GLY A 327 16.42 14.86 7.89
CA GLY A 327 15.78 14.56 6.62
C GLY A 327 15.39 15.80 5.80
N LYS A 328 14.86 15.61 4.58
CA LYS A 328 14.46 16.69 3.63
C LYS A 328 13.54 17.76 4.20
N THR A 329 12.62 17.39 5.10
CA THR A 329 11.66 18.31 5.73
C THR A 329 12.23 18.98 6.99
N GLY A 330 13.51 18.73 7.30
CA GLY A 330 14.15 19.14 8.53
C GLY A 330 13.92 18.18 9.69
N LYS A 331 13.17 17.08 9.54
CA LYS A 331 12.92 16.13 10.65
C LYS A 331 14.24 15.53 11.18
N LEU A 332 14.45 15.61 12.49
CA LEU A 332 15.57 15.00 13.21
C LEU A 332 15.17 13.62 13.72
N THR A 333 15.73 12.56 13.13
CA THR A 333 15.45 11.18 13.51
C THR A 333 16.64 10.60 14.29
N PRO A 334 16.44 10.09 15.53
CA PRO A 334 17.49 9.41 16.27
C PRO A 334 17.74 8.01 15.71
N ARG A 335 19.00 7.70 15.47
CA ARG A 335 19.47 6.39 14.98
C ARG A 335 20.50 5.84 15.95
N ALA A 336 20.29 4.61 16.40
CA ALA A 336 21.26 3.90 17.23
C ALA A 336 22.42 3.44 16.34
N THR A 337 23.65 3.70 16.78
CA THR A 337 24.84 2.98 16.33
C THR A 337 25.17 1.93 17.38
N LEU A 338 25.33 0.70 16.93
CA LEU A 338 25.44 -0.49 17.75
C LEU A 338 26.79 -1.15 17.52
N GLU A 339 27.25 -1.90 18.52
CA GLU A 339 28.32 -2.85 18.28
C GLU A 339 27.86 -3.88 17.24
N PRO A 340 28.64 -4.15 16.18
CA PRO A 340 28.19 -5.01 15.09
C PRO A 340 27.73 -6.37 15.60
N VAL A 341 26.47 -6.73 15.34
CA VAL A 341 25.86 -7.97 15.84
C VAL A 341 25.11 -8.67 14.72
N LEU A 342 25.12 -10.00 14.72
CA LEU A 342 24.36 -10.78 13.74
C LEU A 342 22.91 -10.91 14.22
N VAL A 343 21.96 -10.54 13.36
CA VAL A 343 20.52 -10.72 13.61
C VAL A 343 19.84 -11.15 12.33
N ALA A 344 19.17 -12.31 12.34
CA ALA A 344 18.45 -12.84 11.19
C ALA A 344 19.36 -12.85 9.95
N GLY A 345 20.54 -13.46 10.07
CA GLY A 345 21.49 -13.70 8.99
C GLY A 345 22.30 -12.49 8.49
N THR A 346 22.09 -11.27 8.97
CA THR A 346 22.87 -10.08 8.55
C THR A 346 23.49 -9.36 9.72
N THR A 347 24.68 -8.77 9.53
CA THR A 347 25.31 -7.91 10.53
C THR A 347 24.59 -6.56 10.59
N VAL A 348 23.99 -6.27 11.74
CA VAL A 348 23.34 -5.00 12.05
C VAL A 348 24.32 -4.13 12.82
N GLN A 349 24.55 -2.91 12.32
CA GLN A 349 25.32 -1.86 13.01
C GLN A 349 24.46 -0.65 13.37
N HIS A 350 23.29 -0.53 12.75
CA HIS A 350 22.40 0.59 13.00
C HIS A 350 20.96 0.12 13.14
N ALA A 351 20.23 0.75 14.05
CA ALA A 351 18.81 0.51 14.27
C ALA A 351 18.06 1.82 14.44
N THR A 352 16.79 1.85 14.02
CA THR A 352 15.93 3.01 14.24
C THR A 352 15.53 3.11 15.72
N LEU A 353 15.44 4.34 16.21
CA LEU A 353 14.86 4.67 17.51
C LEU A 353 13.54 5.45 17.38
N HIS A 354 13.08 5.69 16.16
CA HIS A 354 11.88 6.45 15.78
C HIS A 354 11.89 7.93 16.19
N ASN A 355 11.88 8.24 17.48
CA ASN A 355 11.85 9.60 18.04
C ASN A 355 12.35 9.60 19.50
N MET A 356 12.57 10.78 20.07
CA MET A 356 13.06 10.89 21.45
C MET A 356 12.04 10.35 22.48
N GLY A 357 10.75 10.49 22.22
CA GLY A 357 9.71 9.94 23.09
C GLY A 357 9.83 8.43 23.27
N GLU A 358 10.13 7.68 22.20
CA GLU A 358 10.43 6.24 22.26
C GLU A 358 11.72 5.94 23.02
N VAL A 359 12.79 6.72 22.77
CA VAL A 359 14.08 6.57 23.46
C VAL A 359 13.90 6.69 24.98
N LEU A 360 13.13 7.69 25.42
CA LEU A 360 12.83 7.93 26.83
C LEU A 360 11.88 6.87 27.39
N ARG A 361 10.84 6.46 26.64
CA ARG A 361 9.91 5.40 27.07
C ARG A 361 10.60 4.06 27.28
N LYS A 362 11.62 3.76 26.49
CA LYS A 362 12.46 2.57 26.62
C LYS A 362 13.63 2.74 27.61
N ASP A 363 13.78 3.92 28.23
CA ASP A 363 14.91 4.32 29.10
C ASP A 363 16.27 3.94 28.49
N LEU A 364 16.47 4.20 27.20
CA LEU A 364 17.72 3.86 26.51
C LEU A 364 18.83 4.85 26.89
N ARG A 365 20.01 4.32 27.20
CA ARG A 365 21.21 5.12 27.51
C ARG A 365 22.38 4.69 26.65
N ILE A 366 23.20 5.66 26.25
CA ILE A 366 24.45 5.38 25.55
C ILE A 366 25.34 4.54 26.48
N GLY A 367 25.79 3.39 25.99
CA GLY A 367 26.51 2.36 26.72
C GLY A 367 25.63 1.22 27.25
N ASP A 368 24.31 1.31 27.16
CA ASP A 368 23.44 0.20 27.55
C ASP A 368 23.68 -1.03 26.68
N ARG A 369 23.60 -2.22 27.29
CA ARG A 369 23.26 -3.42 26.52
C ARG A 369 21.79 -3.34 26.14
N VAL A 370 21.49 -3.57 24.87
CA VAL A 370 20.15 -3.48 24.30
C VAL A 370 19.82 -4.77 23.59
N ILE A 371 18.54 -5.13 23.63
CA ILE A 371 17.98 -6.16 22.77
C ILE A 371 17.50 -5.48 21.49
N ILE A 372 17.96 -5.99 20.36
CA ILE A 372 17.50 -5.57 19.04
C ILE A 372 16.80 -6.73 18.35
N GLU A 373 15.89 -6.38 17.46
CA GLU A 373 15.25 -7.31 16.54
C GLU A 373 15.10 -6.63 15.19
N LYS A 374 14.75 -7.41 14.16
CA LYS A 374 14.31 -6.83 12.91
C LYS A 374 12.79 -6.90 12.82
N ALA A 375 12.15 -5.73 12.77
CA ALA A 375 10.72 -5.63 12.50
C ALA A 375 10.44 -6.21 11.11
N GLY A 376 9.61 -7.27 11.07
CA GLY A 376 9.40 -8.04 9.86
C GLY A 376 10.70 -8.54 9.24
N GLU A 377 11.67 -8.96 10.06
CA GLU A 377 12.96 -9.54 9.62
C GLU A 377 13.86 -8.65 8.74
N ILE A 378 13.50 -7.37 8.52
CA ILE A 378 14.25 -6.42 7.67
C ILE A 378 14.71 -5.19 8.43
N ILE A 379 13.80 -4.41 9.04
CA ILE A 379 14.15 -3.11 9.63
C ILE A 379 14.65 -3.29 11.06
N PRO A 380 15.94 -3.06 11.36
CA PRO A 380 16.44 -3.25 12.71
C PRO A 380 15.92 -2.16 13.64
N GLN A 381 15.38 -2.57 14.78
CA GLN A 381 14.87 -1.69 15.82
C GLN A 381 15.36 -2.13 17.20
N VAL A 382 15.54 -1.16 18.09
CA VAL A 382 15.83 -1.44 19.51
C VAL A 382 14.54 -1.76 20.23
N VAL A 383 14.44 -2.96 20.80
CA VAL A 383 13.26 -3.43 21.55
C VAL A 383 13.27 -2.85 22.95
N GLN A 384 14.34 -3.07 23.70
CA GLN A 384 14.49 -2.65 25.09
C GLN A 384 15.96 -2.57 25.52
N ALA A 385 16.23 -1.79 26.58
CA ALA A 385 17.51 -1.83 27.29
C ALA A 385 17.51 -2.90 28.38
N LEU A 386 18.65 -3.58 28.55
CA LEU A 386 18.94 -4.48 29.67
C LEU A 386 19.34 -3.68 30.90
N THR A 387 18.37 -3.00 31.53
CA THR A 387 18.60 -2.04 32.62
C THR A 387 19.35 -2.60 33.84
N LYS A 388 19.27 -3.93 34.08
CA LYS A 388 20.00 -4.61 35.16
C LYS A 388 21.51 -4.72 34.90
N GLU A 389 21.92 -4.68 33.64
CA GLU A 389 23.30 -4.77 33.19
C GLU A 389 23.87 -3.41 32.79
N ARG A 390 23.12 -2.34 33.09
CA ARG A 390 23.50 -0.97 32.77
C ARG A 390 24.84 -0.63 33.41
N PRO A 391 25.85 -0.24 32.62
CA PRO A 391 27.12 0.14 33.19
C PRO A 391 26.98 1.50 33.90
N GLN A 392 27.79 1.74 34.93
CA GLN A 392 27.69 2.95 35.76
C GLN A 392 27.96 4.25 34.97
N ASN A 393 28.68 4.16 33.86
CA ASN A 393 28.99 5.27 32.97
C ASN A 393 27.95 5.46 31.85
N ALA A 394 26.83 4.73 31.85
CA ALA A 394 25.77 4.87 30.86
C ALA A 394 25.15 6.28 30.93
N LYS A 395 25.02 6.94 29.78
CA LYS A 395 24.56 8.34 29.69
C LYS A 395 23.21 8.44 29.04
N LEU A 396 22.31 9.22 29.65
CA LEU A 396 21.06 9.61 29.01
C LEU A 396 21.39 10.39 27.71
N PRO A 397 20.80 10.00 26.57
CA PRO A 397 21.00 10.75 25.33
C PRO A 397 20.42 12.15 25.50
N THR A 398 21.21 13.15 25.14
CA THR A 398 20.74 14.54 25.11
C THR A 398 20.33 14.84 23.68
N PRO A 399 19.03 15.09 23.41
CA PRO A 399 18.61 15.44 22.08
C PRO A 399 19.17 16.83 21.69
N PRO A 400 19.52 17.04 20.42
CA PRO A 400 20.03 18.31 19.95
C PRO A 400 18.98 19.41 20.11
N THR A 401 19.39 20.53 20.70
CA THR A 401 18.63 21.79 20.74
C THR A 401 18.91 22.67 19.52
N GLN A 402 20.02 22.39 18.82
CA GLN A 402 20.40 23.00 17.55
C GLN A 402 20.65 21.89 16.52
N CYS A 403 20.31 22.15 15.27
CA CYS A 403 20.49 21.20 14.18
C CYS A 403 21.96 20.80 14.07
N PRO A 404 22.29 19.49 14.08
CA PRO A 404 23.69 19.04 14.03
C PRO A 404 24.39 19.37 12.71
N GLU A 405 23.63 19.64 11.66
CA GLU A 405 24.14 19.90 10.31
C GLU A 405 24.36 21.39 10.03
N CYS A 406 23.46 22.26 10.49
CA CYS A 406 23.51 23.70 10.18
C CYS A 406 23.57 24.63 11.40
N GLY A 407 23.49 24.09 12.62
CA GLY A 407 23.46 24.88 13.86
C GLY A 407 22.18 25.68 14.12
N GLY A 408 21.16 25.56 13.26
CA GLY A 408 19.90 26.30 13.37
C GLY A 408 18.98 25.77 14.48
N ASP A 409 17.96 26.56 14.84
CA ASP A 409 17.02 26.19 15.91
C ASP A 409 16.21 24.92 15.57
N VAL A 410 15.90 24.13 16.61
CA VAL A 410 15.11 22.91 16.52
C VAL A 410 13.76 23.09 17.22
N GLU A 411 12.66 22.87 16.49
CA GLU A 411 11.31 22.82 17.04
C GLU A 411 10.93 21.39 17.43
N ILE A 412 10.20 21.25 18.55
CA ILE A 412 9.76 19.96 19.10
C ILE A 412 8.26 19.82 18.89
N GLU A 413 7.84 18.69 18.31
CA GLU A 413 6.44 18.33 18.14
C GLU A 413 6.03 17.28 19.19
N PHE A 414 4.87 17.51 19.81
CA PHE A 414 4.27 16.62 20.81
C PHE A 414 2.98 15.97 20.30
N ASP A 415 2.56 14.88 20.91
CA ASP A 415 1.31 14.19 20.58
C ASP A 415 0.10 15.12 20.68
N GLN A 416 -0.47 15.44 19.51
CA GLN A 416 -1.59 16.38 19.39
C GLN A 416 -2.88 15.90 20.07
N ARG A 417 -3.11 14.58 20.17
CA ARG A 417 -4.29 14.03 20.87
C ARG A 417 -4.15 14.24 22.37
N ARG A 418 -2.97 13.96 22.92
CA ARG A 418 -2.63 14.24 24.32
C ARG A 418 -2.73 15.73 24.62
N MET A 419 -2.17 16.58 23.76
CA MET A 419 -2.28 18.04 23.91
C MET A 419 -3.74 18.50 23.92
N HIS A 420 -4.57 17.97 23.01
CA HIS A 420 -5.99 18.27 22.96
C HIS A 420 -6.73 17.75 24.20
N ASP A 421 -6.45 16.54 24.67
CA ASP A 421 -7.07 15.97 25.87
C ASP A 421 -6.74 16.76 27.14
N VAL A 422 -5.48 17.19 27.29
CA VAL A 422 -5.04 18.05 28.40
C VAL A 422 -5.72 19.41 28.33
N LYS A 423 -5.72 20.08 27.16
CA LYS A 423 -6.38 21.38 26.97
C LYS A 423 -7.89 21.32 27.15
N ALA A 424 -8.53 20.24 26.72
CA ALA A 424 -9.99 20.09 26.77
C ALA A 424 -10.51 19.63 28.13
N TRP A 425 -9.64 19.20 29.06
CA TRP A 425 -10.05 18.63 30.34
C TRP A 425 -10.88 19.60 31.18
N GLU A 426 -10.42 20.85 31.35
CA GLU A 426 -11.15 21.86 32.14
C GLU A 426 -12.56 22.10 31.57
N SER A 427 -12.69 22.18 30.25
CA SER A 427 -14.00 22.31 29.59
C SER A 427 -14.87 21.06 29.69
N ARG A 428 -14.29 19.86 29.84
CA ARG A 428 -15.05 18.61 30.10
C ARG A 428 -15.58 18.60 31.53
N VAL A 429 -14.76 19.00 32.50
CA VAL A 429 -15.16 19.13 33.92
C VAL A 429 -16.30 20.12 34.06
N GLU A 430 -16.19 21.27 33.40
CA GLU A 430 -17.22 22.31 33.46
C GLU A 430 -18.55 21.86 32.82
N ARG A 431 -18.50 21.18 31.67
CA ARG A 431 -19.69 20.60 31.04
C ARG A 431 -20.38 19.55 31.92
N GLU A 432 -19.61 18.74 32.65
CA GLU A 432 -20.18 17.74 33.55
C GLU A 432 -20.81 18.37 34.79
N LYS A 433 -20.23 19.44 35.35
CA LYS A 433 -20.86 20.23 36.42
C LYS A 433 -22.21 20.77 35.98
N GLN A 434 -22.27 21.42 34.81
CA GLN A 434 -23.51 21.97 34.26
C GLN A 434 -24.55 20.88 33.99
N ARG A 435 -24.14 19.72 33.46
CA ARG A 435 -25.01 18.57 33.25
C ARG A 435 -25.59 18.06 34.57
N ALA A 436 -24.76 17.96 35.60
CA ALA A 436 -25.14 17.46 36.91
C ALA A 436 -26.12 18.40 37.62
N GLU A 437 -25.88 19.71 37.57
CA GLU A 437 -26.81 20.74 38.06
C GLU A 437 -28.17 20.64 37.36
N LYS A 438 -28.18 20.49 36.03
CA LYS A 438 -29.43 20.36 35.25
C LYS A 438 -30.21 19.09 35.57
N LYS A 439 -29.53 18.01 35.99
CA LYS A 439 -30.15 16.73 36.34
C LYS A 439 -30.42 16.54 37.83
N GLY A 440 -30.00 17.47 38.69
CA GLY A 440 -30.07 17.31 40.14
C GLY A 440 -29.18 16.16 40.66
N GLU A 441 -28.13 15.80 39.91
CA GLU A 441 -27.19 14.74 40.23
C GLU A 441 -25.88 15.32 40.78
N LYS A 442 -25.05 14.50 41.43
CA LYS A 442 -23.66 14.89 41.71
C LYS A 442 -22.82 14.79 40.43
N PRO A 443 -21.91 15.74 40.16
CA PRO A 443 -20.99 15.65 39.03
C PRO A 443 -20.15 14.38 39.12
N ARG A 444 -19.98 13.68 37.99
CA ARG A 444 -19.03 12.58 37.91
C ARG A 444 -17.61 13.15 37.97
N GLU A 445 -16.72 12.44 38.64
CA GLU A 445 -15.31 12.78 38.66
C GLU A 445 -14.70 12.48 37.29
N ILE A 446 -14.08 13.49 36.67
CA ILE A 446 -13.34 13.33 35.42
C ILE A 446 -11.85 13.31 35.77
N PRO A 447 -11.16 12.16 35.60
CA PRO A 447 -9.74 12.06 35.90
C PRO A 447 -8.94 13.14 35.17
N GLN A 448 -8.04 13.83 35.89
CA GLN A 448 -7.14 14.80 35.30
C GLN A 448 -6.10 14.07 34.44
N PRO A 449 -5.93 14.42 33.16
CA PRO A 449 -4.89 13.82 32.34
C PRO A 449 -3.52 14.26 32.86
N ALA A 450 -2.54 13.36 32.79
CA ALA A 450 -1.15 13.68 33.11
C ALA A 450 -0.66 14.86 32.25
N PRO A 451 0.19 15.76 32.78
CA PRO A 451 0.75 16.87 32.00
C PRO A 451 1.53 16.34 30.79
N ILE A 452 1.70 17.19 29.77
CA ILE A 452 2.57 16.89 28.63
C ILE A 452 4.02 16.89 29.11
N THR A 453 4.76 15.85 28.76
CA THR A 453 6.17 15.68 29.11
C THR A 453 6.99 15.33 27.88
N GLU A 454 8.32 15.21 28.02
CA GLU A 454 9.22 14.78 26.94
C GLU A 454 8.88 13.37 26.39
N LEU A 455 8.18 12.53 27.18
CA LEU A 455 7.71 11.22 26.72
C LEU A 455 6.62 11.31 25.63
N ASP A 456 5.93 12.45 25.56
CA ASP A 456 4.90 12.74 24.57
C ASP A 456 5.49 13.34 23.28
N GLU A 457 6.82 13.48 23.17
CA GLU A 457 7.49 13.95 21.96
C GLU A 457 7.32 12.95 20.81
N THR A 458 6.84 13.42 19.67
CA THR A 458 6.61 12.60 18.47
C THR A 458 7.65 12.87 17.37
N ALA A 459 8.18 14.09 17.30
CA ALA A 459 9.19 14.49 16.32
C ALA A 459 9.96 15.77 16.72
N ARG A 460 11.09 16.01 16.04
CA ARG A 460 11.87 17.25 16.08
C ARG A 460 12.16 17.73 14.67
N TYR A 461 12.25 19.03 14.45
CA TYR A 461 12.52 19.61 13.13
C TYR A 461 13.56 20.73 13.21
N CYS A 462 14.53 20.72 12.29
CA CYS A 462 15.39 21.84 11.99
C CYS A 462 14.58 22.90 11.25
N MET A 463 14.55 24.11 11.79
CA MET A 463 13.78 25.22 11.24
C MET A 463 14.56 26.06 10.23
N ASN A 464 15.85 25.76 10.00
CA ASN A 464 16.66 26.47 9.03
C ASN A 464 16.36 25.98 7.59
N PRO A 465 15.71 26.80 6.74
CA PRO A 465 15.41 26.41 5.36
C PRO A 465 16.68 26.22 4.51
N GLU A 466 17.78 26.88 4.87
CA GLU A 466 19.08 26.79 4.19
C GLU A 466 19.97 25.66 4.73
N CYS A 467 19.43 24.76 5.55
CA CYS A 467 20.19 23.64 6.09
C CYS A 467 20.78 22.78 4.95
N PRO A 468 22.12 22.56 4.90
CA PRO A 468 22.74 21.77 3.84
C PRO A 468 22.20 20.34 3.77
N ALA A 469 21.93 19.70 4.92
CA ALA A 469 21.34 18.37 4.94
C ALA A 469 19.92 18.33 4.39
N GLN A 470 19.09 19.32 4.75
CA GLN A 470 17.77 19.44 4.13
C GLN A 470 17.89 19.68 2.62
N PHE A 471 18.87 20.48 2.17
CA PHE A 471 19.08 20.72 0.76
C PHE A 471 19.52 19.46 0.01
N ARG A 472 20.48 18.67 0.54
CA ARG A 472 20.89 17.38 -0.03
C ARG A 472 19.70 16.44 -0.19
N GLU A 473 18.95 16.25 0.89
CA GLU A 473 17.78 15.37 0.92
C GLU A 473 16.64 15.87 0.01
N ARG A 474 16.42 17.20 -0.08
CA ARG A 474 15.49 17.79 -1.05
C ARG A 474 15.95 17.57 -2.48
N LEU A 475 17.26 17.64 -2.73
CA LEU A 475 17.83 17.44 -4.06
C LEU A 475 17.76 15.96 -4.50
N GLU A 476 17.98 15.02 -3.57
CA GLU A 476 17.73 13.60 -3.80
C GLU A 476 16.25 13.32 -4.10
N HIS A 477 15.34 13.89 -3.30
CA HIS A 477 13.90 13.83 -3.58
C HIS A 477 13.54 14.45 -4.92
N PHE A 478 14.12 15.60 -5.27
CA PHE A 478 13.91 16.28 -6.55
C PHE A 478 14.30 15.40 -7.75
N ALA A 479 15.41 14.65 -7.62
CA ALA A 479 15.91 13.71 -8.61
C ALA A 479 15.16 12.37 -8.66
N GLY A 480 14.35 12.05 -7.64
CA GLY A 480 13.70 10.75 -7.47
C GLY A 480 12.79 10.34 -8.64
N ARG A 481 12.59 9.02 -8.79
CA ARG A 481 11.76 8.43 -9.87
C ARG A 481 10.29 8.87 -9.82
N GLY A 482 9.79 9.17 -8.62
CA GLY A 482 8.44 9.70 -8.41
C GLY A 482 8.30 11.18 -8.79
N GLN A 483 9.42 11.88 -8.96
CA GLN A 483 9.52 13.32 -9.16
C GLN A 483 9.99 13.58 -10.60
N LEU A 484 11.19 14.15 -10.81
CA LEU A 484 11.68 14.45 -12.15
C LEU A 484 12.44 13.30 -12.82
N ASP A 485 12.73 12.22 -12.07
CA ASP A 485 13.37 11.01 -12.60
C ASP A 485 14.69 11.33 -13.31
N ILE A 486 15.62 11.95 -12.56
CA ILE A 486 16.96 12.32 -13.04
C ILE A 486 17.87 11.12 -12.90
N ASP A 487 17.93 10.29 -13.94
CA ASP A 487 18.85 9.15 -13.97
C ASP A 487 20.30 9.61 -13.82
N GLY A 488 21.09 8.86 -13.04
CA GLY A 488 22.47 9.20 -12.69
C GLY A 488 22.66 10.14 -11.49
N MET A 489 21.60 10.76 -10.96
CA MET A 489 21.66 11.63 -9.76
C MET A 489 21.19 10.89 -8.49
N GLY A 490 21.94 9.86 -8.08
CA GLY A 490 21.69 9.15 -6.81
C GLY A 490 22.35 9.83 -5.60
N GLU A 491 22.07 9.33 -4.38
CA GLU A 491 22.57 9.83 -3.08
C GLU A 491 24.04 10.27 -3.12
N LYS A 492 24.94 9.36 -3.51
CA LYS A 492 26.39 9.67 -3.58
C LYS A 492 26.77 10.76 -4.57
N VAL A 493 26.01 10.89 -5.67
CA VAL A 493 26.27 11.95 -6.67
C VAL A 493 25.75 13.28 -6.13
N VAL A 494 24.60 13.30 -5.46
CA VAL A 494 24.06 14.50 -4.80
C VAL A 494 25.01 15.00 -3.71
N GLU A 495 25.51 14.10 -2.87
CA GLU A 495 26.53 14.40 -1.85
C GLU A 495 27.76 15.07 -2.50
N GLN A 496 28.36 14.44 -3.51
CA GLN A 496 29.53 14.97 -4.22
C GLN A 496 29.27 16.33 -4.88
N LEU A 497 28.13 16.50 -5.55
CA LEU A 497 27.77 17.75 -6.24
C LEU A 497 27.58 18.91 -5.25
N THR A 498 26.99 18.64 -4.09
CA THR A 498 26.77 19.66 -3.05
C THR A 498 28.07 19.99 -2.31
N GLU A 499 28.89 18.99 -1.98
CA GLU A 499 30.19 19.17 -1.32
C GLU A 499 31.19 19.94 -2.19
N ALA A 500 31.24 19.64 -3.48
CA ALA A 500 32.06 20.37 -4.45
C ALA A 500 31.53 21.80 -4.72
N GLY A 501 30.36 22.16 -4.16
CA GLY A 501 29.72 23.45 -4.43
C GLY A 501 29.29 23.61 -5.89
N LEU A 502 29.10 22.51 -6.61
CA LEU A 502 28.59 22.48 -7.98
C LEU A 502 27.08 22.75 -8.02
N VAL A 503 26.36 22.36 -6.95
CA VAL A 503 24.93 22.59 -6.78
C VAL A 503 24.67 23.23 -5.41
N ARG A 504 24.11 24.44 -5.39
CA ARG A 504 23.70 25.16 -4.17
C ARG A 504 22.21 25.50 -4.16
N THR A 505 21.63 25.56 -5.35
CA THR A 505 20.21 25.80 -5.61
C THR A 505 19.66 24.71 -6.52
N ILE A 506 18.34 24.60 -6.63
CA ILE A 506 17.71 23.64 -7.55
C ILE A 506 18.04 24.02 -9.00
N GLY A 507 18.11 25.32 -9.33
CA GLY A 507 18.47 25.79 -10.66
C GLY A 507 19.86 25.34 -11.14
N ASP A 508 20.83 25.21 -10.22
CA ASP A 508 22.20 24.81 -10.55
C ASP A 508 22.27 23.41 -11.19
N VAL A 509 21.34 22.51 -10.83
CA VAL A 509 21.23 21.17 -11.42
C VAL A 509 21.18 21.24 -12.94
N PHE A 510 20.37 22.15 -13.48
CA PHE A 510 20.15 22.28 -14.93
C PHE A 510 21.28 23.02 -15.64
N ARG A 511 22.24 23.59 -14.90
CA ARG A 511 23.44 24.27 -15.40
C ARG A 511 24.70 23.41 -15.27
N LEU A 512 24.62 22.22 -14.67
CA LEU A 512 25.78 21.33 -14.46
C LEU A 512 26.54 20.99 -15.76
N ARG A 513 25.84 20.96 -16.90
CA ARG A 513 26.47 20.72 -18.22
C ARG A 513 27.49 21.80 -18.59
N GLU A 514 27.30 23.04 -18.14
CA GLU A 514 28.24 24.15 -18.35
C GLU A 514 29.54 23.97 -17.54
N ARG A 515 29.47 23.19 -16.46
CA ARG A 515 30.58 22.86 -15.55
C ARG A 515 31.04 21.41 -15.74
N ARG A 516 30.94 20.87 -16.96
CA ARG A 516 31.26 19.47 -17.28
C ARG A 516 32.64 19.05 -16.77
N ASP A 517 33.64 19.89 -16.98
CA ASP A 517 35.03 19.57 -16.59
C ASP A 517 35.15 19.37 -15.07
N GLU A 518 34.48 20.22 -14.27
CA GLU A 518 34.46 20.11 -12.81
C GLU A 518 33.65 18.89 -12.33
N VAL A 519 32.57 18.53 -13.04
CA VAL A 519 31.80 17.30 -12.76
C VAL A 519 32.67 16.05 -12.98
N LEU A 520 33.54 16.05 -13.99
CA LEU A 520 34.45 14.93 -14.27
C LEU A 520 35.58 14.79 -13.25
N GLU A 521 35.87 15.83 -12.48
CA GLU A 521 36.84 15.77 -11.37
C GLU A 521 36.28 15.06 -10.13
N LEU A 522 34.97 14.81 -10.07
CA LEU A 522 34.33 14.11 -8.95
C LEU A 522 34.79 12.65 -8.85
N GLU A 523 34.91 12.17 -7.62
CA GLU A 523 35.39 10.82 -7.37
C GLU A 523 34.45 9.78 -8.02
N ARG A 524 35.02 8.85 -8.80
CA ARG A 524 34.28 7.81 -9.54
C ARG A 524 33.26 8.37 -10.54
N MET A 525 33.49 9.58 -11.07
CA MET A 525 32.69 10.19 -12.12
C MET A 525 33.38 10.07 -13.49
N GLY A 526 33.20 8.93 -14.16
CA GLY A 526 33.70 8.74 -15.53
C GLY A 526 32.81 9.42 -16.58
N GLU A 527 33.35 9.67 -17.79
CA GLU A 527 32.65 10.36 -18.89
C GLU A 527 31.24 9.80 -19.14
N LYS A 528 31.11 8.47 -19.25
CA LYS A 528 29.81 7.83 -19.48
C LYS A 528 28.80 8.09 -18.36
N LYS A 529 29.25 8.15 -17.10
CA LYS A 529 28.38 8.41 -15.95
C LYS A 529 27.93 9.88 -15.93
N ALA A 530 28.84 10.80 -16.24
CA ALA A 530 28.53 12.21 -16.40
C ALA A 530 27.55 12.45 -17.56
N ASP A 531 27.77 11.80 -18.71
CA ASP A 531 26.89 11.92 -19.87
C ASP A 531 25.48 11.37 -19.59
N ASN A 532 25.36 10.26 -18.84
CA ASN A 532 24.08 9.75 -18.36
C ASN A 532 23.38 10.73 -17.42
N LEU A 533 24.11 11.30 -16.45
CA LEU A 533 23.60 12.33 -15.55
C LEU A 533 23.03 13.53 -16.33
N PHE A 534 23.79 14.05 -17.30
CA PHE A 534 23.32 15.18 -18.10
C PHE A 534 22.13 14.82 -18.98
N ALA A 535 22.07 13.61 -19.52
CA ALA A 535 20.91 13.14 -20.27
C ALA A 535 19.65 13.04 -19.38
N GLY A 536 19.81 12.57 -18.14
CA GLY A 536 18.75 12.55 -17.13
C GLY A 536 18.24 13.96 -16.80
N ILE A 537 19.16 14.91 -16.62
CA ILE A 537 18.83 16.33 -16.36
C ILE A 537 18.07 16.96 -17.53
N ASP A 538 18.47 16.67 -18.77
CA ASP A 538 17.80 17.20 -19.96
C ASP A 538 16.39 16.61 -20.13
N ALA A 539 16.21 15.31 -19.86
CA ALA A 539 14.90 14.66 -19.87
C ALA A 539 13.97 15.20 -18.78
N ALA A 540 14.50 15.51 -17.60
CA ALA A 540 13.75 16.06 -16.47
C ALA A 540 13.06 17.39 -16.77
N LYS A 541 13.59 18.20 -17.71
CA LYS A 541 12.97 19.47 -18.12
C LYS A 541 11.57 19.30 -18.72
N GLN A 542 11.25 18.14 -19.28
CA GLN A 542 10.00 17.89 -20.02
C GLN A 542 8.94 17.13 -19.22
N ARG A 543 9.11 16.96 -17.90
CA ARG A 543 8.19 16.14 -17.07
C ARG A 543 6.87 16.83 -16.71
N GLY A 544 6.75 18.14 -16.94
CA GLY A 544 5.52 18.93 -16.76
C GLY A 544 5.20 19.32 -15.32
N LEU A 545 4.20 20.19 -15.18
CA LEU A 545 3.86 20.88 -13.91
C LEU A 545 3.59 19.92 -12.73
N ALA A 546 2.84 18.83 -12.95
CA ALA A 546 2.49 17.89 -11.87
C ALA A 546 3.73 17.24 -11.22
N ARG A 547 4.71 16.83 -12.03
CA ARG A 547 5.96 16.24 -11.55
C ARG A 547 6.85 17.29 -10.89
N THR A 548 6.93 18.49 -11.47
CA THR A 548 7.68 19.61 -10.89
C THR A 548 7.14 19.99 -9.52
N LEU A 549 5.82 20.14 -9.35
CA LEU A 549 5.22 20.45 -8.04
C LEU A 549 5.53 19.39 -6.98
N SER A 550 5.50 18.10 -7.37
CA SER A 550 5.88 17.03 -6.47
C SER A 550 7.37 17.02 -6.13
N ALA A 551 8.22 17.50 -7.04
CA ALA A 551 9.67 17.57 -6.87
C ALA A 551 10.10 18.69 -5.92
N LEU A 552 9.33 19.79 -5.84
CA LEU A 552 9.62 20.94 -4.97
C LEU A 552 9.59 20.61 -3.47
N GLY A 553 8.99 19.47 -3.07
CA GLY A 553 8.99 19.00 -1.69
C GLY A 553 8.23 19.92 -0.73
N ILE A 554 7.17 20.60 -1.21
CA ILE A 554 6.33 21.47 -0.39
C ILE A 554 5.64 20.62 0.70
N ARG A 555 5.67 21.09 1.94
CA ARG A 555 5.08 20.37 3.09
C ARG A 555 3.62 20.02 2.81
N HIS A 556 3.22 18.78 3.11
CA HIS A 556 1.89 18.21 2.85
C HIS A 556 1.49 18.03 1.38
N VAL A 557 2.36 18.37 0.41
CA VAL A 557 2.07 18.25 -1.02
C VAL A 557 2.76 17.02 -1.60
N GLY A 558 1.98 15.96 -1.82
CA GLY A 558 2.42 14.75 -2.52
C GLY A 558 2.09 14.75 -4.02
N SER A 559 2.35 13.62 -4.69
CA SER A 559 2.09 13.43 -6.12
C SER A 559 0.60 13.61 -6.50
N THR A 560 -0.32 13.10 -5.67
CA THR A 560 -1.77 13.24 -5.89
C THR A 560 -2.22 14.70 -5.86
N ALA A 561 -1.81 15.45 -4.82
CA ALA A 561 -2.14 16.86 -4.69
C ALA A 561 -1.54 17.67 -5.85
N SER A 562 -0.28 17.38 -6.20
CA SER A 562 0.43 18.01 -7.32
C SER A 562 -0.30 17.82 -8.65
N ARG A 563 -0.79 16.61 -8.93
CA ARG A 563 -1.57 16.32 -10.15
C ARG A 563 -2.87 17.12 -10.19
N ILE A 564 -3.64 17.09 -9.10
CA ILE A 564 -4.92 17.81 -8.98
C ILE A 564 -4.74 19.31 -9.22
N LEU A 565 -3.72 19.92 -8.61
CA LEU A 565 -3.42 21.33 -8.76
C LEU A 565 -2.99 21.66 -10.19
N ALA A 566 -2.13 20.83 -10.76
CA ALA A 566 -1.65 21.02 -12.12
C ALA A 566 -2.80 20.91 -13.14
N GLU A 567 -3.71 19.94 -12.98
CA GLU A 567 -4.91 19.79 -13.82
C GLU A 567 -5.83 21.03 -13.74
N HIS A 568 -6.04 21.57 -12.55
CA HIS A 568 -6.91 22.73 -12.34
C HIS A 568 -6.28 24.04 -12.85
N TYR A 569 -5.07 24.35 -12.38
CA TYR A 569 -4.41 25.62 -12.68
C TYR A 569 -3.68 25.61 -14.02
N ARG A 570 -3.34 24.44 -14.57
CA ARG A 570 -2.62 24.22 -15.86
C ARG A 570 -1.20 24.76 -15.93
N THR A 571 -0.91 25.90 -15.32
CA THR A 571 0.37 26.60 -15.37
C THR A 571 0.72 27.06 -13.96
N ILE A 572 2.00 27.12 -13.62
CA ILE A 572 2.41 27.64 -12.31
C ILE A 572 1.98 29.10 -12.11
N ASP A 573 1.93 29.91 -13.18
CA ASP A 573 1.56 31.32 -13.12
C ASP A 573 0.11 31.54 -12.67
N LYS A 574 -0.81 30.72 -13.18
CA LYS A 574 -2.21 30.72 -12.73
C LYS A 574 -2.35 30.32 -11.26
N MET A 575 -1.48 29.44 -10.77
CA MET A 575 -1.49 29.02 -9.37
C MET A 575 -0.88 30.08 -8.45
N ILE A 576 0.17 30.78 -8.91
CA ILE A 576 0.75 31.94 -8.21
C ILE A 576 -0.28 33.06 -8.09
N ALA A 577 -1.09 33.29 -9.12
CA ALA A 577 -2.14 34.32 -9.10
C ALA A 577 -3.36 33.98 -8.21
N ALA A 578 -3.49 32.73 -7.74
CA ALA A 578 -4.63 32.28 -6.95
C ALA A 578 -4.47 32.63 -5.46
N SER A 579 -5.56 33.00 -4.79
CA SER A 579 -5.53 33.21 -3.34
C SER A 579 -5.45 31.89 -2.56
N GLU A 580 -5.04 31.94 -1.29
CA GLU A 580 -5.08 30.76 -0.41
C GLU A 580 -6.48 30.14 -0.35
N GLU A 581 -7.52 30.98 -0.31
CA GLU A 581 -8.91 30.54 -0.31
C GLU A 581 -9.28 29.86 -1.63
N ASP A 582 -8.84 30.39 -2.77
CA ASP A 582 -9.08 29.76 -4.07
C ASP A 582 -8.41 28.38 -4.13
N ILE A 583 -7.18 28.24 -3.64
CA ILE A 583 -6.47 26.95 -3.58
C ILE A 583 -7.18 25.97 -2.63
N ALA A 584 -7.79 26.43 -1.54
CA ALA A 584 -8.49 25.58 -0.57
C ALA A 584 -9.92 25.19 -1.01
N THR A 585 -10.54 25.99 -1.86
CA THR A 585 -11.98 25.89 -2.13
C THR A 585 -12.32 25.54 -3.57
N PHE A 586 -11.34 25.55 -4.49
CA PHE A 586 -11.58 25.09 -5.84
C PHE A 586 -12.09 23.66 -5.84
N LYS A 587 -13.02 23.41 -6.76
CA LYS A 587 -13.70 22.14 -6.85
C LYS A 587 -13.19 21.37 -8.06
N ILE A 588 -12.96 20.08 -7.88
CA ILE A 588 -12.69 19.15 -9.00
C ILE A 588 -14.02 18.60 -9.57
N GLY A 589 -15.15 18.84 -8.89
CA GLY A 589 -16.50 18.46 -9.30
C GLY A 589 -17.59 19.21 -8.54
N GLU A 590 -18.88 18.86 -8.69
CA GLU A 590 -19.96 19.61 -8.03
C GLU A 590 -19.93 19.52 -6.48
N ASN A 591 -19.39 18.41 -5.94
CA ASN A 591 -19.43 18.07 -4.51
C ASN A 591 -18.06 17.64 -3.92
N GLU A 592 -16.94 17.87 -4.61
CA GLU A 592 -15.62 17.45 -4.16
C GLU A 592 -14.68 18.66 -4.07
N SER A 593 -14.20 18.95 -2.86
CA SER A 593 -13.16 19.94 -2.61
C SER A 593 -11.83 19.41 -3.10
N GLY A 594 -11.12 20.18 -3.92
CA GLY A 594 -9.91 19.67 -4.55
C GLY A 594 -8.74 19.48 -3.58
N ILE A 595 -8.45 20.50 -2.78
CA ILE A 595 -7.30 20.51 -1.87
C ILE A 595 -7.76 21.03 -0.50
N GLY A 596 -7.40 20.33 0.57
CA GLY A 596 -7.76 20.74 1.93
C GLY A 596 -7.01 22.01 2.40
N PRO A 597 -7.51 22.71 3.43
CA PRO A 597 -7.00 24.02 3.85
C PRO A 597 -5.52 23.99 4.28
N GLU A 598 -5.05 22.94 4.94
CA GLU A 598 -3.65 22.82 5.36
C GLU A 598 -2.67 22.72 4.19
N ILE A 599 -3.07 22.00 3.12
CA ILE A 599 -2.27 21.85 1.91
C ILE A 599 -2.27 23.16 1.13
N ALA A 600 -3.44 23.81 1.00
CA ALA A 600 -3.59 25.09 0.32
C ALA A 600 -2.72 26.18 0.95
N LYS A 601 -2.75 26.28 2.28
CA LYS A 601 -1.89 27.18 3.06
C LYS A 601 -0.41 26.93 2.79
N SER A 602 0.00 25.66 2.79
CA SER A 602 1.41 25.29 2.56
C SER A 602 1.89 25.67 1.16
N ILE A 603 1.06 25.47 0.13
CA ILE A 603 1.36 25.86 -1.25
C ILE A 603 1.42 27.36 -1.40
N TYR A 604 0.38 28.07 -0.92
CA TYR A 604 0.30 29.52 -1.04
C TYR A 604 1.49 30.19 -0.35
N ALA A 605 1.81 29.74 0.87
CA ALA A 605 2.96 30.23 1.62
C ALA A 605 4.28 29.97 0.90
N PHE A 606 4.46 28.82 0.26
CA PHE A 606 5.65 28.53 -0.54
C PHE A 606 5.76 29.45 -1.76
N LEU A 607 4.71 29.52 -2.60
CA LEU A 607 4.73 30.29 -3.86
C LEU A 607 4.94 31.79 -3.65
N HIS A 608 4.53 32.33 -2.50
CA HIS A 608 4.69 33.74 -2.14
C HIS A 608 5.84 33.99 -1.15
N SER A 609 6.68 32.98 -0.91
CA SER A 609 7.92 33.15 -0.15
C SER A 609 9.04 33.57 -1.09
N HIS A 610 10.01 34.32 -0.56
CA HIS A 610 11.21 34.71 -1.32
C HIS A 610 11.94 33.49 -1.92
N THR A 611 11.98 32.38 -1.18
CA THR A 611 12.58 31.12 -1.64
C THR A 611 11.78 30.47 -2.77
N GLY A 612 10.46 30.41 -2.65
CA GLY A 612 9.61 29.83 -3.69
C GLY A 612 9.64 30.64 -4.98
N GLU A 613 9.56 31.96 -4.89
CA GLU A 613 9.70 32.87 -6.05
C GLU A 613 11.04 32.64 -6.76
N ALA A 614 12.15 32.58 -6.02
CA ALA A 614 13.47 32.33 -6.59
C ALA A 614 13.56 30.96 -7.28
N VAL A 615 13.06 29.89 -6.66
CA VAL A 615 13.08 28.54 -7.23
C VAL A 615 12.24 28.45 -8.50
N VAL A 616 11.04 29.05 -8.51
CA VAL A 616 10.19 29.06 -9.70
C VAL A 616 10.88 29.77 -10.86
N GLU A 617 11.54 30.90 -10.60
CA GLU A 617 12.25 31.66 -11.64
C GLU A 617 13.52 30.94 -12.13
N GLU A 618 14.25 30.27 -11.24
CA GLU A 618 15.38 29.40 -11.59
C GLU A 618 14.95 28.28 -12.52
N LEU A 619 13.86 27.57 -12.19
CA LEU A 619 13.31 26.49 -13.00
C LEU A 619 12.83 27.00 -14.37
N ARG A 620 12.17 28.17 -14.39
CA ARG A 620 11.74 28.82 -15.63
C ARG A 620 12.93 29.15 -16.52
N THR A 621 13.97 29.76 -15.96
CA THR A 621 15.21 30.11 -16.67
C THR A 621 15.93 28.86 -17.19
N ALA A 622 15.89 27.76 -16.43
CA ALA A 622 16.47 26.48 -16.81
C ALA A 622 15.71 25.75 -17.95
N GLY A 623 14.54 26.25 -18.35
CA GLY A 623 13.68 25.65 -19.38
C GLY A 623 12.90 24.43 -18.88
N VAL A 624 12.66 24.32 -17.57
CA VAL A 624 11.79 23.27 -17.00
C VAL A 624 10.34 23.61 -17.34
N SER A 625 9.59 22.62 -17.80
CA SER A 625 8.17 22.77 -18.10
C SER A 625 7.37 23.00 -16.82
N LEU A 626 6.84 24.22 -16.68
CA LEU A 626 5.97 24.65 -15.58
C LEU A 626 4.50 24.71 -16.02
N GLU A 627 4.18 23.94 -17.05
CA GLU A 627 2.86 23.85 -17.65
C GLU A 627 2.43 22.38 -17.75
N MET A 628 1.12 22.17 -17.80
CA MET A 628 0.54 20.88 -18.16
C MET A 628 0.68 20.68 -19.68
N PRO A 629 1.13 19.51 -20.13
CA PRO A 629 1.21 19.20 -21.56
C PRO A 629 -0.14 19.38 -22.28
N GLU A 630 -0.12 19.95 -23.49
CA GLU A 630 -1.33 20.26 -24.30
C GLU A 630 -2.15 19.02 -24.70
N GLU A 631 -1.58 17.81 -24.67
CA GLU A 631 -2.31 16.58 -24.99
C GLU A 631 -3.41 16.21 -23.96
N GLU A 632 -3.47 16.91 -22.82
CA GLU A 632 -4.57 16.81 -21.84
C GLU A 632 -5.59 17.96 -21.95
N THR A 633 -5.58 18.72 -23.06
CA THR A 633 -6.56 19.80 -23.35
C THR A 633 -7.45 19.49 -24.55
N SER A 634 -8.64 18.92 -24.32
CA SER A 634 -9.80 19.29 -25.15
C SER A 634 -11.09 19.13 -24.33
N GLY A 635 -11.60 20.27 -23.86
CA GLY A 635 -12.93 20.46 -23.28
C GLY A 635 -13.52 21.72 -23.92
N SER A 636 -14.12 21.63 -25.12
CA SER A 636 -14.41 22.82 -25.95
C SER A 636 -15.43 23.78 -25.32
N ALA A 637 -15.01 25.03 -25.10
CA ALA A 637 -15.86 26.13 -24.66
C ALA A 637 -16.70 26.64 -25.84
N GLY A 638 -17.90 26.10 -25.97
CA GLY A 638 -18.86 26.43 -27.04
C GLY A 638 -20.01 25.43 -27.15
N SER A 639 -19.87 24.23 -26.59
CA SER A 639 -20.88 23.19 -26.72
C SER A 639 -22.15 23.47 -25.89
N ALA A 640 -23.29 22.96 -26.35
CA ALA A 640 -24.57 22.98 -25.65
C ALA A 640 -24.56 22.32 -24.25
N LEU A 641 -23.48 21.61 -23.89
CA LEU A 641 -23.28 20.92 -22.61
C LEU A 641 -22.49 21.73 -21.57
N ALA A 642 -21.95 22.90 -21.94
CA ALA A 642 -21.14 23.71 -21.03
C ALA A 642 -21.85 24.00 -19.69
N GLY A 643 -21.27 23.52 -18.59
CA GLY A 643 -21.77 23.71 -17.23
C GLY A 643 -23.00 22.86 -16.85
N LYS A 644 -23.46 21.97 -17.73
CA LYS A 644 -24.62 21.10 -17.47
C LYS A 644 -24.18 19.76 -16.87
N SER A 645 -24.96 19.23 -15.93
CA SER A 645 -24.73 17.92 -15.30
C SER A 645 -25.53 16.84 -16.02
N LEU A 646 -24.84 15.83 -16.56
CA LEU A 646 -25.44 14.71 -17.28
C LEU A 646 -25.16 13.41 -16.55
N VAL A 647 -26.16 12.54 -16.51
CA VAL A 647 -26.00 11.18 -15.95
C VAL A 647 -26.17 10.20 -17.08
N VAL A 648 -25.30 9.19 -17.13
CA VAL A 648 -25.36 8.14 -18.13
C VAL A 648 -25.89 6.87 -17.47
N THR A 649 -26.85 6.23 -18.12
CA THR A 649 -27.44 5.01 -17.59
C THR A 649 -27.85 4.04 -18.70
N GLY A 650 -27.97 2.76 -18.36
CA GLY A 650 -28.18 1.70 -19.33
C GLY A 650 -26.89 1.30 -20.05
N THR A 651 -27.06 0.33 -20.94
CA THR A 651 -26.10 -0.14 -21.93
C THR A 651 -26.31 0.67 -23.20
N LEU A 652 -25.30 1.43 -23.57
CA LEU A 652 -25.26 2.26 -24.76
C LEU A 652 -24.74 1.41 -25.93
N ALA A 653 -25.32 1.58 -27.12
CA ALA A 653 -25.02 0.80 -28.30
C ALA A 653 -23.84 1.37 -29.13
N LYS A 654 -23.62 2.69 -29.07
CA LYS A 654 -22.60 3.39 -29.87
C LYS A 654 -21.37 3.80 -29.05
N TYR A 655 -21.55 4.04 -27.75
CA TYR A 655 -20.47 4.50 -26.87
C TYR A 655 -20.36 3.62 -25.63
N SER A 656 -19.16 3.33 -25.16
CA SER A 656 -19.01 2.87 -23.78
C SER A 656 -19.37 3.99 -22.80
N ARG A 657 -19.75 3.62 -21.58
CA ARG A 657 -20.07 4.62 -20.54
C ARG A 657 -18.89 5.57 -20.31
N LYS A 658 -17.66 5.06 -20.34
CA LYS A 658 -16.47 5.90 -20.17
C LYS A 658 -16.28 6.85 -21.35
N GLU A 659 -16.45 6.38 -22.59
CA GLU A 659 -16.33 7.23 -23.79
C GLU A 659 -17.39 8.33 -23.82
N ILE A 660 -18.64 8.04 -23.46
CA ILE A 660 -19.67 9.08 -23.45
C ILE A 660 -19.47 10.05 -22.28
N GLU A 661 -18.97 9.59 -21.13
CA GLU A 661 -18.60 10.45 -20.00
C GLU A 661 -17.39 11.34 -20.34
N GLU A 662 -16.39 10.79 -21.04
CA GLU A 662 -15.28 11.54 -21.63
C GLU A 662 -15.78 12.52 -22.68
N LEU A 663 -16.75 12.17 -23.53
CA LEU A 663 -17.39 13.09 -24.49
C LEU A 663 -18.17 14.20 -23.78
N ILE A 664 -18.90 13.90 -22.70
CA ILE A 664 -19.59 14.88 -21.86
C ILE A 664 -18.58 15.87 -21.29
N VAL A 665 -17.48 15.38 -20.71
CA VAL A 665 -16.41 16.22 -20.14
C VAL A 665 -15.67 17.00 -21.24
N LYS A 666 -15.41 16.38 -22.40
CA LYS A 666 -14.80 16.99 -23.60
C LYS A 666 -15.65 18.10 -24.21
N HIS A 667 -16.96 18.08 -23.98
CA HIS A 667 -17.87 19.13 -24.41
C HIS A 667 -18.26 20.08 -23.25
N GLY A 668 -17.55 20.04 -22.13
CA GLY A 668 -17.72 21.00 -21.02
C GLY A 668 -18.90 20.71 -20.09
N GLY A 669 -19.54 19.55 -20.24
CA GLY A 669 -20.52 19.03 -19.29
C GLY A 669 -19.87 18.24 -18.15
N LYS A 670 -20.67 17.88 -17.14
CA LYS A 670 -20.21 17.07 -16.00
C LYS A 670 -20.92 15.73 -15.99
N ALA A 671 -20.15 14.65 -16.09
CA ALA A 671 -20.64 13.29 -15.90
C ALA A 671 -20.85 13.01 -14.40
N SER A 672 -22.10 12.80 -13.99
CA SER A 672 -22.46 12.45 -12.61
C SER A 672 -22.91 11.00 -12.53
N SER A 673 -22.52 10.32 -11.46
CA SER A 673 -22.92 8.93 -11.20
C SER A 673 -24.37 8.81 -10.70
N SER A 674 -25.02 9.91 -10.30
CA SER A 674 -26.38 9.86 -9.72
C SER A 674 -27.31 10.97 -10.25
N VAL A 675 -28.57 10.59 -10.48
CA VAL A 675 -29.63 11.52 -10.90
C VAL A 675 -30.13 12.31 -9.69
N SER A 676 -30.14 13.64 -9.82
CA SER A 676 -30.61 14.62 -8.85
C SER A 676 -31.52 15.66 -9.53
N LYS A 677 -32.04 16.64 -8.76
CA LYS A 677 -32.81 17.76 -9.32
C LYS A 677 -31.97 18.75 -10.14
N SER A 678 -30.64 18.74 -9.98
CA SER A 678 -29.72 19.59 -10.74
C SER A 678 -29.19 18.92 -12.01
N THR A 679 -29.54 17.65 -12.26
CA THR A 679 -29.21 16.94 -13.49
C THR A 679 -29.97 17.57 -14.66
N ALA A 680 -29.24 18.03 -15.67
CA ALA A 680 -29.78 18.68 -16.85
C ALA A 680 -30.33 17.66 -17.87
N TYR A 681 -29.62 16.55 -18.08
CA TYR A 681 -30.06 15.47 -18.98
C TYR A 681 -29.65 14.09 -18.43
N LEU A 682 -30.47 13.08 -18.70
CA LEU A 682 -30.11 11.68 -18.52
C LEU A 682 -29.89 11.07 -19.91
N VAL A 683 -28.69 10.60 -20.23
CA VAL A 683 -28.46 9.83 -21.45
C VAL A 683 -28.74 8.36 -21.13
N ALA A 684 -29.78 7.80 -21.74
CA ALA A 684 -30.27 6.46 -21.41
C ALA A 684 -30.15 5.51 -22.60
N GLY A 685 -29.38 4.43 -22.40
CA GLY A 685 -29.33 3.27 -23.29
C GLY A 685 -30.31 2.17 -22.89
N GLU A 686 -30.18 0.99 -23.49
CA GLU A 686 -30.98 -0.18 -23.15
C GLU A 686 -30.77 -0.57 -21.67
N LYS A 687 -31.82 -1.07 -20.99
CA LYS A 687 -31.76 -1.46 -19.56
C LYS A 687 -31.32 -0.35 -18.59
N ALA A 688 -31.70 0.90 -18.84
CA ALA A 688 -31.44 2.06 -17.98
C ALA A 688 -31.96 2.00 -16.52
N GLY A 689 -32.78 0.99 -16.18
CA GLY A 689 -33.06 0.58 -14.80
C GLY A 689 -33.51 1.70 -13.85
N SER A 690 -33.01 1.66 -12.61
CA SER A 690 -33.47 2.53 -11.50
C SER A 690 -33.14 4.02 -11.66
N LYS A 691 -32.15 4.39 -12.48
CA LYS A 691 -31.81 5.80 -12.75
C LYS A 691 -32.78 6.44 -13.74
N LEU A 692 -33.30 5.69 -14.71
CA LEU A 692 -34.37 6.14 -15.59
C LEU A 692 -35.66 6.42 -14.79
N GLU A 693 -36.04 5.50 -13.90
CA GLU A 693 -37.20 5.70 -13.01
C GLU A 693 -37.03 6.93 -12.12
N LYS A 694 -35.82 7.17 -11.62
CA LYS A 694 -35.49 8.34 -10.79
C LYS A 694 -35.53 9.65 -11.59
N ALA A 695 -35.05 9.66 -12.84
CA ALA A 695 -35.12 10.82 -13.72
C ALA A 695 -36.57 11.19 -14.09
N THR A 696 -37.40 10.22 -14.44
CA THR A 696 -38.83 10.43 -14.72
C THR A 696 -39.57 11.01 -13.50
N LYS A 697 -39.27 10.52 -12.29
CA LYS A 697 -39.85 11.07 -11.04
C LYS A 697 -39.40 12.49 -10.71
N LEU A 698 -38.19 12.87 -11.13
CA LEU A 698 -37.62 14.20 -10.88
C LEU A 698 -37.85 15.19 -12.02
N GLY A 699 -38.45 14.75 -13.13
CA GLY A 699 -38.72 15.58 -14.32
C GLY A 699 -37.47 15.92 -15.14
N VAL A 700 -36.40 15.13 -15.01
CA VAL A 700 -35.15 15.32 -15.77
C VAL A 700 -35.34 14.80 -17.21
N PRO A 701 -35.05 15.59 -18.25
CA PRO A 701 -35.15 15.16 -19.63
C PRO A 701 -34.24 13.96 -19.93
N VAL A 702 -34.75 12.99 -20.68
CA VAL A 702 -34.02 11.78 -21.09
C VAL A 702 -33.66 11.89 -22.56
N LEU A 703 -32.38 11.66 -22.90
CA LEU A 703 -31.84 11.67 -24.26
C LEU A 703 -31.42 10.25 -24.66
N THR A 704 -31.68 9.90 -25.91
CA THR A 704 -31.06 8.75 -26.58
C THR A 704 -29.64 9.10 -27.05
N GLU A 705 -28.86 8.09 -27.47
CA GLU A 705 -27.51 8.30 -28.00
C GLU A 705 -27.48 9.20 -29.24
N GLU A 706 -28.47 9.09 -30.13
CA GLU A 706 -28.58 9.95 -31.32
C GLU A 706 -28.94 11.40 -30.98
N GLU A 707 -29.79 11.60 -29.97
CA GLU A 707 -30.14 12.94 -29.48
C GLU A 707 -28.97 13.58 -28.72
N PHE A 708 -28.17 12.78 -28.01
CA PHE A 708 -26.93 13.23 -27.40
C PHE A 708 -25.89 13.65 -28.45
N GLU A 709 -25.70 12.85 -29.50
CA GLU A 709 -24.83 13.17 -30.65
C GLU A 709 -25.24 14.48 -31.32
N THR A 710 -26.54 14.69 -31.53
CA THR A 710 -27.07 15.93 -32.11
C THR A 710 -26.81 17.13 -31.20
N LEU A 711 -26.96 16.95 -29.89
CA LEU A 711 -26.75 18.00 -28.88
C LEU A 711 -25.27 18.42 -28.73
N ILE A 712 -24.32 17.54 -29.00
CA ILE A 712 -22.88 17.87 -28.99
C ILE A 712 -22.35 18.33 -30.36
N ALA A 713 -23.15 18.18 -31.42
CA ALA A 713 -22.82 18.64 -32.77
C ALA A 713 -23.26 20.10 -33.05
N GLU A 714 -24.14 20.67 -32.21
CA GLU A 714 -24.49 22.11 -32.15
C GLU A 714 -23.47 22.90 -31.31
#